data_AF-A0A1K2HJJ0-F1
#
_entry.id   AF-A0A1K2HJJ0-F1
#
_cell.length_a   1.000
_cell.length_b   1.000
_cell.length_c   1.000
_cell.angle_alpha   90.00
_cell.angle_beta   90.00
_cell.angle_gamma   90.00
#
_symmetry.space_group_name_H-M   'P 1'
#
loop_
_entity.id
_entity.type
_entity.pdbx_description
1 polymer ?
#
loop_
_entity_poly.entity_id
_entity_poly.type
_entity_poly.pdbx_seq_one_letter_code
_entity_poly.pdbx_strand_id
1 'polypeptide(L)'
;MTDLPNASFSNGERPNGASVIVQGNGHKIDIGNNTLQLNKITADTNITFANVGLQQNLAIGRGADTLAFIRPNSGVGTKLTVNLHDVTLSRGSSSSSNGVVHGIYATGARVVLSGNNTFDLAGSITRGVGSVEVANDANLTMTRNANDLCIEAFDFDTRPSGSVSQFNGFKMGDRSKADVRQLDGTRTTSVSGSKVEAKNAQPFKGNFDIVQTGDDVTRHQENFGYFTRVLQGAGDYIFGQKNTIEIPRITNGNVMTIAYGKRVIFNAGTNFDVRQALNINSSPIQTVQGSIRFISPNNLHMSILDNNGNVKTGDIIYGTQGAPLYITNSALLAWNGTHSMGVNKPDFSETFNILEADGLGAKINGSNQRNVNLFGKDKGLREFQIDGSDVGEIKINYIDQNGNKVGATDMPLVNGANFVGQSFNLATKEYALDKMPVGYKWAIDEQVYEKAGTGSNGQPDGDSTNDDDNGDRFGQADYAIVPMKGDTYTYNIYVYTEGNPNVTYTYVDPFSGAEIASDKVATVGIEKARDHVPAHVGNTIDWTDKLYTETNVPTGYAYVPSNLVPSTVTQPTKTEVKDATTPIDVRIYVYDPNYKGAVELASVPDIDFGKQLISPKNRGTMYAANFTNDLVVNDDRRNAKDGWNLTVQQSQPLTSTDQKTVLKDTLFFREKDGGALTSLESGAPQLVYEHTSQSGKGVLETVKPTSNWNQPVADGAGFYLKDTGKLKEGDYATVLTWTLTAGPKI
;
A
#
# COMPACT_ATOMS: atom_id res chain seq x y z
N MET A 1 61.20 12.06 3.65
CA MET A 1 60.87 12.42 2.25
C MET A 1 61.68 11.51 1.36
N THR A 2 61.11 10.38 0.97
CA THR A 2 61.60 9.57 -0.14
C THR A 2 60.69 9.93 -1.31
N ASP A 3 61.23 10.70 -2.25
CA ASP A 3 60.58 10.98 -3.53
C ASP A 3 60.22 9.64 -4.17
N LEU A 4 58.92 9.42 -4.41
CA LEU A 4 58.51 8.41 -5.38
C LEU A 4 59.15 8.79 -6.71
N PRO A 5 59.71 7.83 -7.48
CA PRO A 5 60.26 8.12 -8.78
C PRO A 5 59.18 8.82 -9.60
N ASN A 6 59.54 9.93 -10.26
CA ASN A 6 58.72 10.66 -11.22
C ASN A 6 58.04 9.65 -12.16
N ALA A 7 56.80 9.28 -11.87
CA ALA A 7 56.01 8.41 -12.71
C ALA A 7 55.54 9.26 -13.89
N SER A 8 56.41 9.44 -14.88
CA SER A 8 56.00 9.99 -16.17
C SER A 8 55.07 8.98 -16.83
N PHE A 9 53.79 9.32 -16.97
CA PHE A 9 52.89 8.63 -17.89
C PHE A 9 53.40 8.89 -19.32
N SER A 10 54.13 7.96 -19.92
CA SER A 10 54.42 8.01 -21.35
C SER A 10 53.15 7.63 -22.12
N ASN A 11 52.58 8.60 -22.84
CA ASN A 11 51.41 8.44 -23.70
C ASN A 11 51.71 7.51 -24.89
N GLY A 12 51.60 6.20 -24.69
CA GLY A 12 51.20 5.29 -25.76
C GLY A 12 49.67 5.30 -25.86
N GLU A 13 49.12 5.26 -27.07
CA GLU A 13 47.67 5.18 -27.24
C GLU A 13 47.14 3.89 -26.56
N ARG A 14 46.18 4.03 -25.64
CA ARG A 14 45.61 2.87 -24.95
C ARG A 14 44.78 2.01 -25.91
N PRO A 15 44.80 0.67 -25.84
CA PRO A 15 44.00 -0.18 -26.72
C PRO A 15 42.49 0.01 -26.54
N ASN A 16 41.73 -0.22 -27.61
CA ASN A 16 40.26 -0.22 -27.61
C ASN A 16 39.70 -1.30 -26.66
N GLY A 17 38.67 -0.96 -25.86
CA GLY A 17 38.02 -1.88 -24.90
C GLY A 17 38.74 -2.04 -23.55
N ALA A 18 39.88 -1.38 -23.34
CA ALA A 18 40.61 -1.46 -22.07
C ALA A 18 40.01 -0.53 -21.01
N SER A 19 39.47 -1.10 -19.93
CA SER A 19 39.04 -0.31 -18.77
C SER A 19 40.22 -0.02 -17.83
N VAL A 20 40.26 1.18 -17.24
CA VAL A 20 41.33 1.64 -16.36
C VAL A 20 40.74 2.18 -15.07
N ILE A 21 41.35 1.81 -13.94
CA ILE A 21 41.06 2.38 -12.62
C ILE A 21 42.36 2.97 -12.08
N VAL A 22 42.35 4.27 -11.78
CA VAL A 22 43.43 4.98 -11.09
C VAL A 22 42.93 5.31 -9.69
N GLN A 23 43.43 4.55 -8.71
CA GLN A 23 43.21 4.80 -7.31
C GLN A 23 44.37 5.63 -6.76
N GLY A 24 44.13 6.91 -6.47
CA GLY A 24 45.17 7.83 -6.03
C GLY A 24 45.50 7.78 -4.54
N ASN A 25 44.63 7.21 -3.70
CA ASN A 25 44.80 7.16 -2.24
C ASN A 25 45.16 8.52 -1.60
N GLY A 26 44.61 9.62 -2.13
CA GLY A 26 44.84 10.99 -1.67
C GLY A 26 46.12 11.62 -2.21
N HIS A 27 46.89 10.93 -3.04
CA HIS A 27 48.10 11.48 -3.66
C HIS A 27 47.78 12.47 -4.78
N LYS A 28 48.76 13.34 -5.04
CA LYS A 28 48.76 14.27 -6.17
C LYS A 28 49.71 13.76 -7.26
N ILE A 29 49.26 13.77 -8.51
CA ILE A 29 50.03 13.40 -9.70
C ILE A 29 50.17 14.65 -10.57
N ASP A 30 51.41 15.07 -10.82
CA ASP A 30 51.72 16.09 -11.82
C ASP A 30 51.92 15.42 -13.18
N ILE A 31 51.01 15.70 -14.12
CA ILE A 31 51.07 15.17 -15.49
C ILE A 31 51.70 16.16 -16.47
N GLY A 32 52.15 17.33 -15.99
CA GLY A 32 52.81 18.36 -16.79
C GLY A 32 51.94 18.82 -17.96
N ASN A 33 52.48 18.77 -19.17
CA ASN A 33 51.79 19.17 -20.40
C ASN A 33 51.06 17.99 -21.09
N ASN A 34 50.87 16.87 -20.40
CA ASN A 34 50.26 15.67 -20.99
C ASN A 34 48.76 15.59 -20.72
N THR A 35 48.05 14.88 -21.58
CA THR A 35 46.62 14.50 -21.45
C THR A 35 46.49 12.99 -21.49
N LEU A 36 45.43 12.41 -20.92
CA LEU A 36 45.08 11.01 -21.16
C LEU A 36 44.41 10.89 -22.53
N GLN A 37 45.21 10.49 -23.52
CA GLN A 37 44.76 10.31 -24.90
C GLN A 37 44.40 8.83 -25.13
N LEU A 38 43.15 8.58 -25.49
CA LEU A 38 42.62 7.25 -25.75
C LEU A 38 42.57 6.98 -27.27
N ASN A 39 42.75 5.73 -27.69
CA ASN A 39 42.50 5.36 -29.09
C ASN A 39 41.04 5.56 -29.49
N LYS A 40 40.76 5.31 -30.78
CA LYS A 40 39.37 5.14 -31.24
C LYS A 40 38.67 4.07 -30.39
N ILE A 41 37.61 4.47 -29.71
CA ILE A 41 36.81 3.60 -28.86
C ILE A 41 35.66 3.02 -29.68
N THR A 42 35.73 1.73 -30.01
CA THR A 42 34.65 0.98 -30.68
C THR A 42 34.04 -0.12 -29.82
N ALA A 43 34.62 -0.39 -28.64
CA ALA A 43 34.09 -1.29 -27.63
C ALA A 43 33.94 -0.56 -26.28
N ASP A 44 32.99 -1.02 -25.45
CA ASP A 44 32.70 -0.43 -24.15
C ASP A 44 33.97 -0.32 -23.29
N THR A 45 34.28 0.89 -22.83
CA THR A 45 35.54 1.25 -22.16
C THR A 45 35.20 2.13 -20.96
N ASN A 46 35.69 1.78 -19.77
CA ASN A 46 35.50 2.54 -18.55
C ASN A 46 36.82 3.12 -18.06
N ILE A 47 36.84 4.42 -17.76
CA ILE A 47 37.99 5.09 -17.14
C ILE A 47 37.54 5.65 -15.80
N THR A 48 38.16 5.21 -14.71
CA THR A 48 37.82 5.62 -13.36
C THR A 48 39.03 6.28 -12.68
N PHE A 49 38.83 7.47 -12.14
CA PHE A 49 39.77 8.12 -11.22
C PHE A 49 39.11 8.26 -9.86
N ALA A 50 39.80 7.83 -8.82
CA ALA A 50 39.28 7.83 -7.46
C ALA A 50 40.32 8.34 -6.46
N ASN A 51 39.90 9.28 -5.60
CA ASN A 51 40.68 9.85 -4.50
C ASN A 51 42.08 10.31 -4.95
N VAL A 52 42.12 11.27 -5.89
CA VAL A 52 43.37 11.70 -6.54
C VAL A 52 43.37 13.18 -6.90
N GLY A 53 44.50 13.85 -6.66
CA GLY A 53 44.80 15.16 -7.22
C GLY A 53 45.57 15.04 -8.53
N LEU A 54 45.14 15.75 -9.56
CA LEU A 54 45.76 15.78 -10.88
C LEU A 54 46.15 17.22 -11.20
N GLN A 55 47.41 17.44 -11.55
CA GLN A 55 47.94 18.76 -11.90
C GLN A 55 48.39 18.79 -13.35
N GLN A 56 47.87 19.73 -14.14
CA GLN A 56 48.17 19.87 -15.56
C GLN A 56 48.56 21.32 -15.91
N ASN A 57 49.44 21.48 -16.90
CA ASN A 57 50.08 22.75 -17.29
C ASN A 57 49.92 23.07 -18.79
N LEU A 58 48.75 22.84 -19.38
CA LEU A 58 48.53 23.16 -20.80
C LEU A 58 48.51 24.67 -21.05
N ALA A 59 49.01 25.07 -22.22
CA ALA A 59 48.89 26.44 -22.71
C ALA A 59 47.61 26.59 -23.54
N ILE A 60 46.84 27.67 -23.31
CA ILE A 60 45.69 28.01 -24.17
C ILE A 60 46.23 28.64 -25.47
N GLY A 61 45.95 27.99 -26.61
CA GLY A 61 46.30 28.47 -27.96
C GLY A 61 45.18 28.21 -28.98
N ARG A 62 45.47 28.37 -30.29
CA ARG A 62 44.54 27.98 -31.35
C ARG A 62 44.25 26.46 -31.25
N GLY A 63 42.97 26.05 -31.25
CA GLY A 63 42.57 24.64 -31.08
C GLY A 63 42.19 24.22 -29.66
N ALA A 64 42.07 25.17 -28.71
CA ALA A 64 41.69 24.93 -27.32
C ALA A 64 40.41 24.10 -27.15
N ASP A 65 39.47 24.15 -28.11
CA ASP A 65 38.19 23.46 -28.08
C ASP A 65 38.25 21.92 -27.99
N THR A 66 39.43 21.31 -28.21
CA THR A 66 39.60 19.84 -28.18
C THR A 66 40.65 19.38 -27.15
N LEU A 67 41.21 20.32 -26.38
CA LEU A 67 42.21 20.03 -25.36
C LEU A 67 41.51 19.68 -24.05
N ALA A 68 41.57 18.41 -23.65
CA ALA A 68 40.98 17.95 -22.39
C ALA A 68 41.93 17.01 -21.64
N PHE A 69 41.77 16.91 -20.32
CA PHE A 69 42.49 15.92 -19.52
C PHE A 69 42.19 14.50 -20.04
N ILE A 70 40.93 14.16 -20.33
CA ILE A 70 40.56 12.88 -20.96
C ILE A 70 39.98 13.16 -22.35
N ARG A 71 40.55 12.53 -23.39
CA ARG A 71 39.99 12.60 -24.76
C ARG A 71 40.32 11.38 -25.62
N PRO A 72 39.41 10.92 -26.48
CA PRO A 72 39.71 9.97 -27.54
C PRO A 72 40.29 10.68 -28.77
N ASN A 73 41.18 10.01 -29.50
CA ASN A 73 41.82 10.50 -30.73
C ASN A 73 40.83 10.99 -31.78
N SER A 74 39.71 10.27 -31.92
CA SER A 74 38.65 10.60 -32.88
C SER A 74 37.73 11.73 -32.40
N GLY A 75 37.87 12.22 -31.17
CA GLY A 75 36.87 13.06 -30.50
C GLY A 75 35.59 12.30 -30.11
N VAL A 76 35.26 11.21 -30.80
CA VAL A 76 34.09 10.34 -30.52
C VAL A 76 34.35 9.39 -29.35
N GLY A 77 33.43 9.36 -28.38
CA GLY A 77 33.45 8.51 -27.19
C GLY A 77 32.13 7.81 -26.91
N THR A 78 31.37 7.42 -27.93
CA THR A 78 30.07 6.74 -27.77
C THR A 78 30.14 5.48 -26.91
N LYS A 79 31.30 4.83 -26.82
CA LYS A 79 31.53 3.64 -25.99
C LYS A 79 32.34 3.91 -24.72
N LEU A 80 32.50 5.18 -24.34
CA LEU A 80 33.32 5.60 -23.21
C LEU A 80 32.46 6.02 -22.02
N THR A 81 32.76 5.43 -20.86
CA THR A 81 32.29 5.90 -19.55
C THR A 81 33.48 6.46 -18.76
N VAL A 82 33.34 7.66 -18.21
CA VAL A 82 34.34 8.29 -17.34
C VAL A 82 33.74 8.46 -15.94
N ASN A 83 34.38 7.88 -14.92
CA ASN A 83 33.96 8.00 -13.52
C ASN A 83 35.01 8.81 -12.74
N LEU A 84 34.60 9.90 -12.11
CA LEU A 84 35.44 10.72 -11.23
C LEU A 84 34.86 10.68 -9.81
N HIS A 85 35.64 10.17 -8.86
CA HIS A 85 35.29 10.06 -7.45
C HIS A 85 36.35 10.77 -6.59
N ASP A 86 35.98 11.80 -5.84
CA ASP A 86 36.94 12.58 -5.03
C ASP A 86 38.18 13.04 -5.84
N VAL A 87 37.94 13.63 -7.02
CA VAL A 87 39.00 14.07 -7.93
C VAL A 87 39.21 15.57 -7.83
N THR A 88 40.46 16.00 -7.66
CA THR A 88 40.85 17.40 -7.85
C THR A 88 41.65 17.52 -9.14
N LEU A 89 41.13 18.25 -10.13
CA LEU A 89 41.83 18.58 -11.36
C LEU A 89 42.24 20.06 -11.30
N SER A 90 43.55 20.32 -11.28
CA SER A 90 44.11 21.64 -10.97
C SER A 90 45.16 22.08 -11.97
N ARG A 91 45.36 23.41 -12.09
CA ARG A 91 46.50 23.97 -12.80
C ARG A 91 47.77 23.83 -11.94
N GLY A 92 48.93 23.72 -12.58
CA GLY A 92 50.19 23.86 -11.85
C GLY A 92 50.54 25.31 -11.55
N SER A 93 51.56 25.49 -10.72
CA SER A 93 51.94 26.76 -10.09
C SER A 93 52.75 27.71 -10.99
N SER A 94 52.99 27.36 -12.26
CA SER A 94 53.85 28.16 -13.15
C SER A 94 53.09 29.32 -13.81
N SER A 95 53.70 30.51 -13.86
CA SER A 95 53.07 31.75 -14.35
C SER A 95 52.89 31.82 -15.88
N SER A 96 53.42 30.87 -16.64
CA SER A 96 53.33 30.79 -18.11
C SER A 96 52.32 29.74 -18.62
N SER A 97 51.76 28.91 -17.73
CA SER A 97 50.80 27.86 -18.08
C SER A 97 49.37 28.28 -17.76
N ASN A 98 48.44 28.03 -18.68
CA ASN A 98 47.02 28.32 -18.47
C ASN A 98 46.25 27.17 -17.78
N GLY A 99 46.96 26.13 -17.33
CA GLY A 99 46.38 25.03 -16.55
C GLY A 99 45.65 23.98 -17.39
N VAL A 100 44.65 23.33 -16.81
CA VAL A 100 43.77 22.38 -17.48
C VAL A 100 42.80 23.14 -18.39
N VAL A 101 42.68 22.80 -19.67
CA VAL A 101 41.72 23.49 -20.55
C VAL A 101 40.31 22.93 -20.34
N HIS A 102 40.03 21.69 -20.75
CA HIS A 102 38.78 21.01 -20.41
C HIS A 102 39.05 19.77 -19.53
N GLY A 103 38.09 19.36 -18.70
CA GLY A 103 38.20 18.10 -17.97
C GLY A 103 38.10 16.91 -18.93
N ILE A 104 36.99 16.83 -19.66
CA ILE A 104 36.66 15.71 -20.55
C ILE A 104 36.17 16.25 -21.90
N TYR A 105 36.69 15.71 -23.00
CA TYR A 105 36.18 15.95 -24.35
C TYR A 105 35.95 14.60 -25.05
N ALA A 106 34.69 14.21 -25.25
CA ALA A 106 34.35 12.93 -25.86
C ALA A 106 32.88 12.87 -26.34
N THR A 107 32.65 13.00 -27.65
CA THR A 107 31.30 13.00 -28.25
C THR A 107 30.52 11.73 -27.92
N GLY A 108 29.39 11.89 -27.23
CA GLY A 108 28.51 10.79 -26.84
C GLY A 108 29.00 9.94 -25.66
N ALA A 109 30.00 10.38 -24.91
CA ALA A 109 30.45 9.69 -23.70
C ALA A 109 29.52 9.92 -22.50
N ARG A 110 29.54 8.97 -21.56
CA ARG A 110 28.89 9.07 -20.25
C ARG A 110 29.91 9.51 -19.21
N VAL A 111 29.60 10.56 -18.45
CA VAL A 111 30.44 11.05 -17.34
C VAL A 111 29.70 10.90 -16.03
N VAL A 112 30.33 10.32 -15.02
CA VAL A 112 29.80 10.15 -13.67
C VAL A 112 30.71 10.87 -12.68
N LEU A 113 30.14 11.79 -11.89
CA LEU A 113 30.84 12.56 -10.87
C LEU A 113 30.28 12.16 -9.50
N SER A 114 31.14 11.75 -8.56
CA SER A 114 30.74 11.32 -7.21
C SER A 114 31.72 11.81 -6.14
N GLY A 115 31.29 11.89 -4.89
CA GLY A 115 32.11 12.48 -3.83
C GLY A 115 32.41 13.96 -4.10
N ASN A 116 33.60 14.42 -3.73
CA ASN A 116 34.03 15.82 -3.81
C ASN A 116 34.94 16.05 -5.02
N ASN A 117 34.39 16.60 -6.10
CA ASN A 117 35.16 16.91 -7.30
C ASN A 117 35.44 18.41 -7.41
N THR A 118 36.71 18.76 -7.49
CA THR A 118 37.17 20.14 -7.67
C THR A 118 37.84 20.30 -9.03
N PHE A 119 37.38 21.30 -9.78
CA PHE A 119 37.89 21.63 -11.11
C PHE A 119 38.39 23.07 -11.13
N ASP A 120 39.70 23.22 -11.15
CA ASP A 120 40.38 24.47 -11.44
C ASP A 120 40.90 24.42 -12.87
N LEU A 121 40.05 24.84 -13.80
CA LEU A 121 40.24 24.67 -15.23
C LEU A 121 39.88 25.94 -16.01
N ALA A 122 40.54 26.14 -17.14
CA ALA A 122 40.33 27.31 -17.97
C ALA A 122 39.06 27.24 -18.83
N GLY A 123 38.53 26.05 -19.09
CA GLY A 123 37.42 25.81 -20.00
C GLY A 123 36.22 25.18 -19.31
N SER A 124 35.84 23.97 -19.71
CA SER A 124 34.62 23.26 -19.26
C SER A 124 34.98 22.00 -18.51
N ILE A 125 34.15 21.59 -17.56
CA ILE A 125 34.26 20.27 -16.90
C ILE A 125 34.09 19.18 -17.97
N THR A 126 33.07 19.32 -18.82
CA THR A 126 32.82 18.42 -19.95
C THR A 126 32.57 19.19 -21.24
N ARG A 127 32.95 18.56 -22.35
CA ARG A 127 32.74 19.10 -23.70
C ARG A 127 32.31 18.05 -24.71
N GLY A 128 31.25 18.37 -25.45
CA GLY A 128 30.61 17.49 -26.42
C GLY A 128 30.07 16.17 -25.85
N VAL A 129 30.00 15.98 -24.54
CA VAL A 129 29.63 14.67 -23.97
C VAL A 129 28.15 14.35 -24.20
N GLY A 130 27.78 13.06 -24.09
CA GLY A 130 26.38 12.64 -24.19
C GLY A 130 25.63 12.88 -22.88
N SER A 131 26.21 12.47 -21.74
CA SER A 131 25.58 12.68 -20.44
C SER A 131 26.56 12.96 -19.32
N VAL A 132 26.09 13.74 -18.34
CA VAL A 132 26.75 13.94 -17.04
C VAL A 132 25.78 13.54 -15.93
N GLU A 133 26.24 12.65 -15.05
CA GLU A 133 25.52 12.18 -13.87
C GLU A 133 26.31 12.54 -12.63
N VAL A 134 25.76 13.39 -11.78
CA VAL A 134 26.31 13.70 -10.46
C VAL A 134 25.56 12.81 -9.46
N ALA A 135 26.29 11.98 -8.71
CA ALA A 135 25.71 11.07 -7.71
C ALA A 135 25.12 11.85 -6.52
N ASN A 136 24.26 11.18 -5.74
CA ASN A 136 23.74 11.74 -4.48
C ASN A 136 24.88 12.16 -3.54
N ASP A 137 24.64 13.20 -2.75
CA ASP A 137 25.57 13.76 -1.76
C ASP A 137 26.92 14.25 -2.35
N ALA A 138 27.04 14.36 -3.67
CA ALA A 138 28.26 14.78 -4.32
C ALA A 138 28.43 16.31 -4.28
N ASN A 139 29.68 16.76 -4.19
CA ASN A 139 30.02 18.17 -4.23
C ASN A 139 30.86 18.45 -5.47
N LEU A 140 30.44 19.44 -6.23
CA LEU A 140 31.13 19.90 -7.42
C LEU A 140 31.54 21.35 -7.22
N THR A 141 32.82 21.63 -7.42
CA THR A 141 33.33 22.99 -7.45
C THR A 141 34.07 23.23 -8.75
N MET A 142 33.69 24.30 -9.46
CA MET A 142 34.43 24.80 -10.61
C MET A 142 34.87 26.23 -10.35
N THR A 143 36.18 26.45 -10.41
CA THR A 143 36.78 27.78 -10.31
C THR A 143 37.56 28.11 -11.56
N ARG A 144 37.60 29.40 -11.89
CA ARG A 144 38.34 29.96 -13.02
C ARG A 144 39.13 31.17 -12.55
N ASN A 145 40.21 31.47 -13.24
CA ASN A 145 41.08 32.62 -13.05
C ASN A 145 40.85 33.69 -14.13
N ALA A 146 41.50 34.86 -13.95
CA ALA A 146 41.26 36.06 -14.75
C ALA A 146 41.58 35.89 -16.24
N ASN A 147 42.45 34.93 -16.58
CA ASN A 147 42.97 34.70 -17.92
C ASN A 147 42.29 33.53 -18.66
N ASP A 148 41.37 32.82 -18.00
CA ASP A 148 40.73 31.60 -18.51
C ASP A 148 39.66 31.88 -19.58
N LEU A 149 39.13 30.84 -20.22
CA LEU A 149 38.11 30.94 -21.26
C LEU A 149 36.75 31.29 -20.66
N CYS A 150 36.07 32.25 -21.27
CA CYS A 150 34.74 32.68 -20.84
C CYS A 150 33.66 31.81 -21.50
N ILE A 151 33.61 30.54 -21.14
CA ILE A 151 32.75 29.53 -21.77
C ILE A 151 31.88 28.77 -20.77
N GLU A 152 31.12 27.81 -21.26
CA GLU A 152 30.23 26.96 -20.49
C GLU A 152 30.93 26.03 -19.49
N ALA A 153 30.22 25.65 -18.41
CA ALA A 153 30.72 24.65 -17.46
C ALA A 153 30.56 23.23 -18.02
N PHE A 154 29.45 23.00 -18.71
CA PHE A 154 29.12 21.73 -19.36
C PHE A 154 28.64 21.99 -20.79
N ASP A 155 29.26 21.30 -21.74
CA ASP A 155 28.86 21.31 -23.15
C ASP A 155 28.48 19.89 -23.61
N PHE A 156 27.36 19.82 -24.33
CA PHE A 156 26.75 18.57 -24.81
C PHE A 156 26.63 18.56 -26.33
N ASP A 157 26.77 17.37 -26.92
CA ASP A 157 26.51 17.16 -28.34
C ASP A 157 25.31 16.23 -28.52
N THR A 158 24.74 16.19 -29.72
CA THR A 158 23.66 15.27 -30.05
C THR A 158 24.13 13.85 -29.79
N ARG A 159 23.44 13.14 -28.87
CA ARG A 159 23.80 11.76 -28.52
C ARG A 159 23.78 10.86 -29.77
N PRO A 160 24.94 10.34 -30.22
CA PRO A 160 24.98 9.47 -31.38
C PRO A 160 24.37 8.09 -31.07
N SER A 161 23.88 7.41 -32.10
CA SER A 161 23.39 6.03 -31.98
C SER A 161 24.49 5.11 -31.42
N GLY A 162 24.10 4.20 -30.53
CA GLY A 162 25.01 3.25 -29.88
C GLY A 162 25.85 3.85 -28.73
N SER A 163 25.57 5.08 -28.31
CA SER A 163 26.17 5.71 -27.11
C SER A 163 25.85 4.91 -25.83
N VAL A 164 26.80 4.84 -24.90
CA VAL A 164 26.65 4.29 -23.54
C VAL A 164 25.86 5.22 -22.61
N SER A 165 25.65 6.49 -23.01
CA SER A 165 24.82 7.42 -22.26
C SER A 165 23.35 7.04 -22.35
N GLN A 166 22.71 6.82 -21.20
CA GLN A 166 21.31 6.42 -21.11
C GLN A 166 20.34 7.57 -21.41
N PHE A 167 20.78 8.81 -21.25
CA PHE A 167 20.06 10.04 -21.61
C PHE A 167 21.02 11.03 -22.28
N ASN A 168 20.51 12.17 -22.73
CA ASN A 168 21.32 13.26 -23.27
C ASN A 168 21.19 14.51 -22.38
N GLY A 169 22.28 14.97 -21.75
CA GLY A 169 22.28 16.16 -20.89
C GLY A 169 22.82 15.93 -19.47
N PHE A 170 22.25 16.61 -18.48
CA PHE A 170 22.76 16.67 -17.11
C PHE A 170 21.75 16.14 -16.10
N LYS A 171 22.17 15.27 -15.18
CA LYS A 171 21.41 14.85 -14.00
C LYS A 171 22.26 14.96 -12.74
N MET A 172 21.68 15.51 -11.68
CA MET A 172 22.34 15.63 -10.37
C MET A 172 21.49 15.05 -9.27
N GLY A 173 22.10 14.19 -8.46
CA GLY A 173 21.44 13.46 -7.39
C GLY A 173 21.10 14.30 -6.18
N ASP A 174 20.31 13.73 -5.27
CA ASP A 174 19.80 14.40 -4.08
C ASP A 174 20.92 14.90 -3.16
N ARG A 175 20.65 15.96 -2.39
CA ARG A 175 21.54 16.56 -1.37
C ARG A 175 22.91 17.01 -1.89
N SER A 176 23.07 17.04 -3.21
CA SER A 176 24.33 17.39 -3.85
C SER A 176 24.52 18.91 -3.91
N LYS A 177 25.76 19.35 -4.07
CA LYS A 177 26.09 20.78 -4.20
C LYS A 177 26.91 21.04 -5.45
N ALA A 178 26.57 22.11 -6.16
CA ALA A 178 27.32 22.57 -7.32
C ALA A 178 27.63 24.05 -7.18
N ASP A 179 28.91 24.39 -7.10
CA ASP A 179 29.41 25.76 -7.08
C ASP A 179 30.22 26.00 -8.36
N VAL A 180 29.64 26.77 -9.28
CA VAL A 180 30.25 27.07 -10.58
C VAL A 180 30.43 28.58 -10.72
N ARG A 181 31.69 29.03 -10.85
CA ARG A 181 32.03 30.46 -10.89
C ARG A 181 32.83 30.83 -12.13
N GLN A 182 32.53 32.01 -12.69
CA GLN A 182 33.45 32.72 -13.58
C GLN A 182 34.14 33.85 -12.80
N LEU A 183 35.42 34.13 -13.07
CA LEU A 183 36.12 35.19 -12.32
C LEU A 183 35.65 36.60 -12.72
N ASP A 184 35.53 36.86 -14.02
CA ASP A 184 35.08 38.15 -14.54
C ASP A 184 34.12 37.94 -15.71
N GLY A 185 32.88 38.39 -15.52
CA GLY A 185 31.83 38.26 -16.53
C GLY A 185 31.78 39.40 -17.56
N THR A 186 32.75 40.31 -17.58
CA THR A 186 32.84 41.41 -18.57
C THR A 186 33.90 41.19 -19.66
N ARG A 187 34.73 40.16 -19.52
CA ARG A 187 35.88 39.89 -20.40
C ARG A 187 35.47 39.34 -21.77
N THR A 188 36.32 39.61 -22.77
CA THR A 188 36.31 38.95 -24.08
C THR A 188 37.54 38.07 -24.23
N THR A 189 37.35 36.80 -24.57
CA THR A 189 38.41 35.84 -24.88
C THR A 189 38.36 35.47 -26.36
N SER A 190 39.48 35.00 -26.92
CA SER A 190 39.51 34.47 -28.28
C SER A 190 39.67 32.96 -28.24
N VAL A 191 38.69 32.23 -28.77
CA VAL A 191 38.70 30.76 -28.85
C VAL A 191 38.62 30.39 -30.33
N SER A 192 39.63 29.66 -30.83
CA SER A 192 39.71 29.23 -32.23
C SER A 192 39.52 30.35 -33.28
N GLY A 193 39.99 31.56 -32.95
CA GLY A 193 39.89 32.74 -33.83
C GLY A 193 38.60 33.56 -33.70
N SER A 194 37.61 33.05 -32.95
CA SER A 194 36.35 33.73 -32.66
C SER A 194 36.41 34.45 -31.33
N LYS A 195 35.87 35.67 -31.27
CA LYS A 195 35.69 36.40 -30.01
C LYS A 195 34.50 35.82 -29.25
N VAL A 196 34.74 35.45 -27.99
CA VAL A 196 33.73 34.96 -27.05
C VAL A 196 33.68 35.92 -25.87
N GLU A 197 32.52 36.51 -25.64
CA GLU A 197 32.29 37.45 -24.53
C GLU A 197 31.68 36.70 -23.34
N ALA A 198 32.17 36.98 -22.13
CA ALA A 198 31.72 36.31 -20.90
C ALA A 198 30.22 36.52 -20.61
N LYS A 199 29.67 37.69 -20.96
CA LYS A 199 28.22 37.97 -20.90
C LYS A 199 27.36 37.01 -21.75
N ASN A 200 27.96 36.25 -22.68
CA ASN A 200 27.26 35.28 -23.51
C ASN A 200 27.43 33.84 -23.01
N ALA A 201 28.27 33.62 -22.00
CA ALA A 201 28.52 32.30 -21.45
C ALA A 201 27.31 31.76 -20.67
N GLN A 202 27.06 30.47 -20.79
CA GLN A 202 25.94 29.76 -20.18
C GLN A 202 26.49 28.59 -19.37
N PRO A 203 25.91 28.23 -18.21
CA PRO A 203 26.39 27.07 -17.44
C PRO A 203 26.32 25.77 -18.25
N PHE A 204 25.24 25.60 -19.02
CA PHE A 204 25.03 24.48 -19.92
C PHE A 204 24.88 24.98 -21.36
N LYS A 205 25.47 24.26 -22.31
CA LYS A 205 25.41 24.60 -23.74
C LYS A 205 25.37 23.34 -24.60
N GLY A 206 24.95 23.51 -25.84
CA GLY A 206 24.98 22.49 -26.87
C GLY A 206 23.63 21.80 -27.05
N ASN A 207 23.64 20.59 -27.58
CA ASN A 207 22.44 19.83 -27.89
C ASN A 207 22.14 18.80 -26.80
N PHE A 208 21.20 19.10 -25.91
CA PHE A 208 20.82 18.22 -24.79
C PHE A 208 19.30 18.11 -24.65
N ASP A 209 18.83 17.00 -24.08
CA ASP A 209 17.39 16.75 -23.90
C ASP A 209 16.90 17.26 -22.54
N ILE A 210 17.75 17.21 -21.51
CA ILE A 210 17.36 17.53 -20.14
C ILE A 210 18.50 18.06 -19.27
N VAL A 211 18.18 18.99 -18.37
CA VAL A 211 18.94 19.30 -17.16
C VAL A 211 18.03 19.03 -15.97
N GLN A 212 18.40 18.08 -15.11
CA GLN A 212 17.58 17.66 -13.99
C GLN A 212 18.37 17.60 -12.69
N THR A 213 17.77 18.04 -11.58
CA THR A 213 18.31 17.83 -10.22
C THR A 213 17.33 17.01 -9.39
N GLY A 214 17.86 16.25 -8.45
CA GLY A 214 17.11 15.63 -7.36
C GLY A 214 16.70 16.65 -6.30
N ASP A 215 16.44 16.15 -5.10
CA ASP A 215 15.89 16.93 -3.99
C ASP A 215 17.01 17.48 -3.09
N ASP A 216 16.76 18.61 -2.43
CA ASP A 216 17.67 19.27 -1.47
C ASP A 216 19.06 19.60 -2.07
N VAL A 217 19.12 19.85 -3.37
CA VAL A 217 20.32 20.27 -4.11
C VAL A 217 20.56 21.76 -3.91
N THR A 218 21.83 22.11 -3.62
CA THR A 218 22.28 23.51 -3.62
C THR A 218 23.06 23.82 -4.89
N ARG A 219 22.66 24.86 -5.60
CA ARG A 219 23.35 25.34 -6.79
C ARG A 219 23.74 26.80 -6.65
N HIS A 220 25.04 27.04 -6.58
CA HIS A 220 25.63 28.37 -6.62
C HIS A 220 26.20 28.64 -8.02
N GLN A 221 25.80 29.76 -8.62
CA GLN A 221 26.27 30.15 -9.95
C GLN A 221 26.57 31.65 -10.02
N GLU A 222 27.81 31.98 -10.37
CA GLU A 222 28.29 33.36 -10.35
C GLU A 222 28.96 33.78 -11.67
N ASN A 223 28.68 35.01 -12.12
CA ASN A 223 29.30 35.70 -13.26
C ASN A 223 29.07 35.07 -14.65
N PHE A 224 28.14 34.12 -14.76
CA PHE A 224 27.65 33.66 -16.06
C PHE A 224 26.74 34.71 -16.71
N GLY A 225 26.59 34.64 -18.03
CA GLY A 225 25.66 35.49 -18.77
C GLY A 225 24.19 35.16 -18.52
N TYR A 226 23.87 33.93 -18.14
CA TYR A 226 22.50 33.46 -17.93
C TYR A 226 22.47 32.44 -16.80
N PHE A 227 21.37 32.39 -16.03
CA PHE A 227 21.09 31.21 -15.22
C PHE A 227 20.62 30.07 -16.10
N THR A 228 19.58 30.33 -16.90
CA THR A 228 19.06 29.40 -17.91
C THR A 228 18.86 30.12 -19.23
N ARG A 229 19.30 29.48 -20.31
CA ARG A 229 19.05 29.94 -21.67
C ARG A 229 18.71 28.75 -22.53
N VAL A 230 17.42 28.56 -22.75
CA VAL A 230 16.85 27.46 -23.50
C VAL A 230 16.52 27.93 -24.91
N LEU A 231 17.44 27.66 -25.84
CA LEU A 231 17.31 27.96 -27.26
C LEU A 231 17.13 26.68 -28.08
N GLN A 232 17.10 26.80 -29.41
CA GLN A 232 17.09 25.66 -30.31
C GLN A 232 18.26 24.70 -29.99
N GLY A 233 17.96 23.43 -29.76
CA GLY A 233 18.93 22.40 -29.34
C GLY A 233 19.01 22.14 -27.83
N ALA A 234 18.53 23.07 -26.99
CA ALA A 234 18.49 22.89 -25.54
C ALA A 234 17.21 22.18 -25.08
N GLY A 235 17.34 21.43 -23.99
CA GLY A 235 16.30 20.60 -23.38
C GLY A 235 15.51 21.28 -22.26
N ASP A 236 14.63 20.49 -21.64
CA ASP A 236 13.85 20.93 -20.47
C ASP A 236 14.75 21.02 -19.21
N TYR A 237 14.40 21.91 -18.29
CA TYR A 237 15.04 22.03 -16.98
C TYR A 237 14.06 21.63 -15.90
N ILE A 238 14.41 20.66 -15.05
CA ILE A 238 13.53 20.15 -13.99
C ILE A 238 14.31 20.07 -12.68
N PHE A 239 13.98 20.94 -11.74
CA PHE A 239 14.61 20.96 -10.42
C PHE A 239 13.72 20.23 -9.42
N GLY A 240 14.27 19.25 -8.68
CA GLY A 240 13.59 18.56 -7.58
C GLY A 240 13.16 19.45 -6.40
N GLN A 241 12.64 18.84 -5.35
CA GLN A 241 12.05 19.52 -4.19
C GLN A 241 13.12 20.16 -3.30
N LYS A 242 12.77 21.24 -2.62
CA LYS A 242 13.62 21.93 -1.63
C LYS A 242 14.98 22.40 -2.15
N ASN A 243 15.11 22.60 -3.46
CA ASN A 243 16.37 23.06 -4.04
C ASN A 243 16.66 24.51 -3.67
N THR A 244 17.93 24.80 -3.41
CA THR A 244 18.42 26.16 -3.14
C THR A 244 19.27 26.62 -4.31
N ILE A 245 18.88 27.72 -4.93
CA ILE A 245 19.56 28.26 -6.11
C ILE A 245 20.01 29.67 -5.81
N GLU A 246 21.33 29.85 -5.82
CA GLU A 246 22.01 31.09 -5.47
C GLU A 246 22.66 31.67 -6.71
N ILE A 247 22.22 32.88 -7.10
CA ILE A 247 22.78 33.60 -8.24
C ILE A 247 23.17 35.01 -7.78
N PRO A 248 24.35 35.17 -7.18
CA PRO A 248 24.77 36.47 -6.68
C PRO A 248 24.91 37.51 -7.79
N ARG A 249 25.27 37.07 -9.01
CA ARG A 249 25.49 37.96 -10.15
C ARG A 249 25.38 37.23 -11.49
N ILE A 250 24.63 37.84 -12.41
CA ILE A 250 24.63 37.53 -13.84
C ILE A 250 25.17 38.73 -14.62
N THR A 251 25.80 38.47 -15.76
CA THR A 251 26.52 39.50 -16.54
C THR A 251 25.82 39.91 -17.82
N ASN A 252 24.72 39.23 -18.19
CA ASN A 252 23.76 39.71 -19.19
C ASN A 252 22.49 40.25 -18.50
N GLY A 253 21.62 40.96 -19.24
CA GLY A 253 20.43 41.58 -18.65
C GLY A 253 19.17 40.71 -18.59
N ASN A 254 19.23 39.45 -19.01
CA ASN A 254 18.13 38.49 -18.90
C ASN A 254 18.63 37.21 -18.22
N VAL A 255 18.04 36.89 -17.07
CA VAL A 255 18.44 35.79 -16.18
C VAL A 255 18.01 34.45 -16.74
N MET A 256 16.75 34.41 -17.20
CA MET A 256 16.10 33.23 -17.73
C MET A 256 15.49 33.55 -19.08
N THR A 257 15.90 32.79 -20.09
CA THR A 257 15.30 32.85 -21.44
C THR A 257 14.83 31.46 -21.84
N ILE A 258 13.54 31.31 -22.12
CA ILE A 258 12.93 30.03 -22.49
C ILE A 258 12.17 30.21 -23.80
N ALA A 259 12.44 29.33 -24.77
CA ALA A 259 11.78 29.37 -26.06
C ALA A 259 11.48 27.98 -26.63
N TYR A 260 10.82 27.94 -27.80
CA TYR A 260 10.67 26.74 -28.63
C TYR A 260 9.95 25.55 -27.97
N GLY A 261 8.88 25.82 -27.20
CA GLY A 261 8.06 24.79 -26.54
C GLY A 261 8.72 24.16 -25.32
N LYS A 262 9.86 24.67 -24.87
CA LYS A 262 10.63 24.12 -23.74
C LYS A 262 10.13 24.65 -22.40
N ARG A 263 10.49 23.92 -21.34
CA ARG A 263 9.98 24.17 -19.99
C ARG A 263 11.11 24.25 -18.97
N VAL A 264 10.92 25.12 -17.99
CA VAL A 264 11.71 25.17 -16.75
C VAL A 264 10.76 24.96 -15.58
N ILE A 265 10.98 23.92 -14.79
CA ILE A 265 10.12 23.53 -13.66
C ILE A 265 10.96 23.54 -12.39
N PHE A 266 10.52 24.31 -11.40
CA PHE A 266 11.03 24.29 -10.04
C PHE A 266 9.96 23.64 -9.15
N ASN A 267 10.28 22.49 -8.56
CA ASN A 267 9.34 21.78 -7.70
C ASN A 267 9.24 22.44 -6.30
N ALA A 268 8.31 21.90 -5.51
CA ALA A 268 7.94 22.37 -4.18
C ALA A 268 9.13 22.69 -3.29
N GLY A 269 9.01 23.77 -2.52
CA GLY A 269 10.02 24.16 -1.52
C GLY A 269 11.27 24.83 -2.09
N THR A 270 11.31 25.15 -3.39
CA THR A 270 12.46 25.84 -4.00
C THR A 270 12.71 27.19 -3.32
N ASN A 271 13.99 27.49 -3.04
CA ASN A 271 14.49 28.80 -2.65
C ASN A 271 15.26 29.40 -3.83
N PHE A 272 14.75 30.49 -4.38
CA PHE A 272 15.33 31.15 -5.54
C PHE A 272 15.32 32.67 -5.38
N ASP A 273 16.48 33.26 -5.12
CA ASP A 273 16.64 34.71 -5.01
C ASP A 273 17.44 35.25 -6.21
N VAL A 274 16.86 36.24 -6.89
CA VAL A 274 17.44 36.93 -8.02
C VAL A 274 17.36 38.44 -7.80
N ARG A 275 18.48 39.02 -7.36
CA ARG A 275 18.66 40.48 -7.24
C ARG A 275 19.71 40.92 -8.24
N GLN A 276 19.29 41.60 -9.30
CA GLN A 276 20.23 41.89 -10.39
C GLN A 276 20.23 43.32 -10.84
N ALA A 277 21.42 43.91 -10.84
CA ALA A 277 21.71 45.11 -11.61
C ALA A 277 21.67 44.77 -13.10
N LEU A 278 20.61 45.22 -13.79
CA LEU A 278 20.50 45.00 -15.22
C LEU A 278 21.29 46.06 -15.97
N ASN A 279 22.32 45.62 -16.68
CA ASN A 279 23.18 46.46 -17.51
C ASN A 279 22.53 46.85 -18.86
N ILE A 280 21.38 46.26 -19.20
CA ILE A 280 20.57 46.55 -20.40
C ILE A 280 19.08 46.64 -20.05
N ASN A 281 18.30 47.34 -20.87
CA ASN A 281 16.84 47.50 -20.71
C ASN A 281 16.09 46.23 -21.20
N SER A 282 16.29 45.09 -20.54
CA SER A 282 15.58 43.84 -20.85
C SER A 282 14.93 43.23 -19.62
N SER A 283 13.82 42.51 -19.80
CA SER A 283 13.18 41.78 -18.70
C SER A 283 14.06 40.62 -18.21
N PRO A 284 14.22 40.43 -16.88
CA PRO A 284 14.90 39.29 -16.27
C PRO A 284 14.38 37.93 -16.76
N ILE A 285 13.07 37.83 -16.97
CA ILE A 285 12.41 36.64 -17.51
C ILE A 285 11.97 36.93 -18.95
N GLN A 286 12.35 36.04 -19.86
CA GLN A 286 11.89 36.06 -21.25
C GLN A 286 11.33 34.71 -21.65
N THR A 287 10.08 34.68 -22.09
CA THR A 287 9.40 33.46 -22.53
C THR A 287 8.81 33.65 -23.94
N VAL A 288 9.32 32.87 -24.90
CA VAL A 288 8.91 32.94 -26.31
C VAL A 288 8.45 31.57 -26.77
N GLN A 289 7.14 31.31 -26.65
CA GLN A 289 6.55 29.98 -26.87
C GLN A 289 7.12 28.89 -25.94
N GLY A 290 7.61 29.23 -24.75
CA GLY A 290 8.04 28.28 -23.72
C GLY A 290 7.46 28.65 -22.35
N SER A 291 7.64 27.83 -21.32
CA SER A 291 7.04 28.10 -20.01
C SER A 291 8.00 27.95 -18.84
N ILE A 292 7.71 28.68 -17.77
CA ILE A 292 8.38 28.56 -16.47
C ILE A 292 7.31 28.25 -15.44
N ARG A 293 7.55 27.24 -14.62
CA ARG A 293 6.65 26.84 -13.54
C ARG A 293 7.40 26.76 -12.22
N PHE A 294 6.92 27.48 -11.22
CA PHE A 294 7.29 27.29 -9.82
C PHE A 294 6.11 26.61 -9.12
N ILE A 295 6.31 25.37 -8.67
CA ILE A 295 5.32 24.65 -7.89
C ILE A 295 5.63 24.93 -6.44
N SER A 296 4.71 25.57 -5.71
CA SER A 296 4.82 25.84 -4.27
C SER A 296 6.23 26.25 -3.79
N PRO A 297 6.84 27.32 -4.35
CA PRO A 297 8.17 27.77 -3.92
C PRO A 297 8.14 28.17 -2.43
N ASN A 298 9.22 27.87 -1.71
CA ASN A 298 9.36 28.34 -0.32
C ASN A 298 9.76 29.82 -0.28
N ASN A 299 10.63 30.23 -1.20
CA ASN A 299 10.98 31.62 -1.39
C ASN A 299 11.30 31.86 -2.87
N LEU A 300 10.69 32.87 -3.45
CA LEU A 300 11.08 33.40 -4.75
C LEU A 300 11.14 34.91 -4.69
N HIS A 301 12.31 35.51 -4.83
CA HIS A 301 12.46 36.95 -4.90
C HIS A 301 13.07 37.36 -6.24
N MET A 302 12.45 38.34 -6.89
CA MET A 302 13.00 38.93 -8.10
C MET A 302 12.91 40.45 -8.03
N SER A 303 14.05 41.11 -8.25
CA SER A 303 14.13 42.57 -8.32
C SER A 303 15.02 43.04 -9.48
N ILE A 304 14.58 44.13 -10.13
CA ILE A 304 15.37 44.84 -11.13
C ILE A 304 16.12 45.97 -10.45
N LEU A 305 17.46 45.95 -10.51
CA LEU A 305 18.31 46.98 -9.94
C LEU A 305 18.97 47.82 -11.03
N ASP A 306 19.29 49.09 -10.73
CA ASP A 306 20.18 49.94 -11.50
C ASP A 306 21.65 49.59 -11.23
N ASN A 307 22.58 50.26 -11.93
CA ASN A 307 24.02 50.07 -11.75
C ASN A 307 24.54 50.46 -10.36
N ASN A 308 23.75 51.18 -9.56
CA ASN A 308 24.06 51.58 -8.19
C ASN A 308 23.41 50.65 -7.15
N GLY A 309 22.71 49.59 -7.59
CA GLY A 309 22.02 48.63 -6.73
C GLY A 309 20.64 49.08 -6.24
N ASN A 310 20.10 50.20 -6.74
CA ASN A 310 18.74 50.65 -6.38
C ASN A 310 17.69 50.00 -7.28
N VAL A 311 16.51 49.72 -6.76
CA VAL A 311 15.43 49.11 -7.57
C VAL A 311 14.96 50.08 -8.67
N LYS A 312 15.06 49.69 -9.94
CA LYS A 312 14.78 50.50 -11.14
C LYS A 312 13.47 50.10 -11.80
N THR A 313 12.70 51.06 -12.32
CA THR A 313 11.48 50.79 -13.10
C THR A 313 11.77 49.99 -14.38
N GLY A 314 10.95 48.99 -14.66
CA GLY A 314 11.03 48.13 -15.84
C GLY A 314 9.98 47.01 -15.75
N ASP A 315 9.98 46.10 -16.72
CA ASP A 315 9.10 44.92 -16.73
C ASP A 315 9.91 43.68 -16.33
N ILE A 316 9.46 42.95 -15.31
CA ILE A 316 10.14 41.72 -14.85
C ILE A 316 10.02 40.57 -15.85
N ILE A 317 8.88 40.50 -16.55
CA ILE A 317 8.55 39.41 -17.49
C ILE A 317 8.28 40.00 -18.86
N TYR A 318 8.91 39.43 -19.87
CA TYR A 318 8.54 39.57 -21.26
C TYR A 318 8.09 38.22 -21.80
N GLY A 319 6.77 38.04 -21.95
CA GLY A 319 6.17 36.80 -22.46
C GLY A 319 5.29 37.05 -23.68
N THR A 320 5.44 36.24 -24.73
CA THR A 320 4.49 36.20 -25.85
C THR A 320 3.27 35.33 -25.49
N GLN A 321 2.13 35.52 -26.17
CA GLN A 321 0.92 34.72 -25.95
C GLN A 321 1.23 33.21 -25.98
N GLY A 322 0.77 32.47 -24.96
CA GLY A 322 1.00 31.02 -24.81
C GLY A 322 2.30 30.63 -24.10
N ALA A 323 3.03 31.58 -23.52
CA ALA A 323 4.31 31.36 -22.85
C ALA A 323 4.34 31.90 -21.38
N PRO A 324 3.34 31.62 -20.52
CA PRO A 324 3.26 32.29 -19.22
C PRO A 324 4.24 31.72 -18.17
N LEU A 325 4.52 32.55 -17.16
CA LEU A 325 5.03 32.16 -15.86
C LEU A 325 3.87 31.61 -15.03
N TYR A 326 4.02 30.40 -14.50
CA TYR A 326 3.08 29.78 -13.57
C TYR A 326 3.69 29.66 -12.19
N ILE A 327 2.94 30.07 -11.17
CA ILE A 327 3.30 29.87 -9.76
C ILE A 327 2.09 29.27 -9.05
N THR A 328 2.29 28.24 -8.23
CA THR A 328 1.18 27.61 -7.49
C THR A 328 1.36 27.72 -5.97
N ASN A 329 0.22 27.68 -5.28
CA ASN A 329 0.08 27.50 -3.84
C ASN A 329 1.02 28.39 -2.99
N SER A 330 0.86 29.72 -3.07
CA SER A 330 1.77 30.67 -2.43
C SER A 330 1.14 32.03 -2.09
N ALA A 331 1.92 32.91 -1.45
CA ALA A 331 1.57 34.31 -1.22
C ALA A 331 2.48 35.24 -2.06
N LEU A 332 1.89 36.20 -2.78
CA LEU A 332 2.58 37.21 -3.58
C LEU A 332 2.61 38.54 -2.84
N LEU A 333 3.78 39.18 -2.84
CA LEU A 333 4.01 40.59 -2.53
C LEU A 333 4.65 41.25 -3.75
N ALA A 334 4.12 42.38 -4.22
CA ALA A 334 4.62 43.03 -5.43
C ALA A 334 4.68 44.56 -5.29
N TRP A 335 5.68 45.18 -5.93
CA TRP A 335 5.89 46.62 -5.90
C TRP A 335 6.12 47.24 -7.28
N ASN A 336 5.43 48.36 -7.52
CA ASN A 336 5.43 49.12 -8.76
C ASN A 336 6.13 50.48 -8.61
N GLY A 337 6.47 51.11 -9.73
CA GLY A 337 6.98 52.49 -9.75
C GLY A 337 8.38 52.61 -9.16
N THR A 338 8.54 53.36 -8.06
CA THR A 338 9.82 53.54 -7.32
C THR A 338 9.78 53.03 -5.86
N HIS A 339 8.66 52.44 -5.40
CA HIS A 339 8.49 51.86 -4.05
C HIS A 339 9.11 50.47 -3.89
N SER A 340 10.05 50.20 -2.98
CA SER A 340 10.62 48.84 -2.80
C SER A 340 10.31 48.27 -1.42
N MET A 341 10.54 46.96 -1.26
CA MET A 341 10.38 46.23 0.01
C MET A 341 11.09 46.91 1.19
N GLY A 342 12.25 47.53 0.95
CA GLY A 342 13.06 48.18 2.00
C GLY A 342 12.47 49.46 2.59
N VAL A 343 11.41 50.05 2.01
CA VAL A 343 10.92 51.38 2.42
C VAL A 343 9.39 51.48 2.45
N ASN A 344 8.66 50.68 1.67
CA ASN A 344 7.22 50.84 1.48
C ASN A 344 6.43 49.53 1.61
N LYS A 345 5.14 49.67 1.95
CA LYS A 345 4.19 48.55 1.86
C LYS A 345 4.08 48.07 0.40
N PRO A 346 3.83 46.77 0.16
CA PRO A 346 3.61 46.24 -1.18
C PRO A 346 2.39 46.91 -1.83
N ASP A 347 2.50 47.18 -3.13
CA ASP A 347 1.38 47.71 -3.93
C ASP A 347 0.35 46.62 -4.22
N PHE A 348 0.78 45.35 -4.22
CA PHE A 348 -0.09 44.17 -4.33
C PHE A 348 0.31 43.11 -3.30
N SER A 349 -0.68 42.53 -2.63
CA SER A 349 -0.50 41.43 -1.68
C SER A 349 -1.68 40.47 -1.78
N GLU A 350 -1.43 39.21 -2.12
CA GLU A 350 -2.50 38.21 -2.30
C GLU A 350 -1.99 36.78 -2.11
N THR A 351 -2.82 35.91 -1.50
CA THR A 351 -2.59 34.46 -1.42
C THR A 351 -3.39 33.75 -2.51
N PHE A 352 -2.79 32.76 -3.18
CA PHE A 352 -3.40 32.10 -4.33
C PHE A 352 -2.96 30.63 -4.47
N ASN A 353 -3.81 29.84 -5.14
CA ASN A 353 -3.50 28.47 -5.53
C ASN A 353 -2.83 28.44 -6.91
N ILE A 354 -3.23 29.34 -7.83
CA ILE A 354 -2.63 29.47 -9.16
C ILE A 354 -2.46 30.94 -9.53
N LEU A 355 -1.25 31.33 -9.91
CA LEU A 355 -0.92 32.59 -10.57
C LEU A 355 -0.37 32.29 -11.97
N GLU A 356 -1.01 32.85 -12.98
CA GLU A 356 -0.54 32.85 -14.37
C GLU A 356 -0.17 34.28 -14.78
N ALA A 357 1.08 34.53 -15.15
CA ALA A 357 1.57 35.84 -15.54
C ALA A 357 2.22 35.84 -16.93
N ASP A 358 1.93 36.85 -17.72
CA ASP A 358 2.59 37.16 -18.99
C ASP A 358 2.68 38.69 -19.19
N GLY A 359 3.17 39.15 -20.35
CA GLY A 359 3.30 40.58 -20.63
C GLY A 359 1.96 41.34 -20.74
N LEU A 360 0.82 40.65 -20.74
CA LEU A 360 -0.52 41.26 -20.71
C LEU A 360 -1.04 41.44 -19.28
N GLY A 361 -0.37 40.86 -18.29
CA GLY A 361 -0.71 40.93 -16.88
C GLY A 361 -0.99 39.56 -16.26
N ALA A 362 -1.43 39.56 -15.00
CA ALA A 362 -1.62 38.35 -14.21
C ALA A 362 -3.09 37.90 -14.12
N LYS A 363 -3.29 36.59 -14.01
CA LYS A 363 -4.54 35.95 -13.56
C LYS A 363 -4.27 35.19 -12.28
N ILE A 364 -5.19 35.30 -11.33
CA ILE A 364 -5.15 34.60 -10.06
C ILE A 364 -6.35 33.66 -9.98
N ASN A 365 -6.13 32.42 -9.52
CA ASN A 365 -7.12 31.36 -9.32
C ASN A 365 -8.08 31.17 -10.51
N GLY A 366 -7.54 31.19 -11.73
CA GLY A 366 -8.31 30.98 -12.95
C GLY A 366 -9.22 32.15 -13.37
N SER A 367 -9.04 33.35 -12.82
CA SER A 367 -9.81 34.54 -13.19
C SER A 367 -9.84 34.78 -14.72
N ASN A 368 -11.02 35.13 -15.24
CA ASN A 368 -11.20 35.50 -16.64
C ASN A 368 -10.63 36.88 -16.98
N GLN A 369 -10.38 37.72 -15.98
CA GLN A 369 -9.83 39.08 -16.15
C GLN A 369 -8.35 39.11 -15.77
N ARG A 370 -7.52 39.75 -16.61
CA ARG A 370 -6.11 40.00 -16.30
C ARG A 370 -5.96 41.28 -15.49
N ASN A 371 -5.26 41.22 -14.37
CA ASN A 371 -4.77 42.41 -13.68
C ASN A 371 -3.54 42.93 -14.42
N VAL A 372 -3.76 43.94 -15.27
CA VAL A 372 -2.68 44.54 -16.06
C VAL A 372 -1.62 45.19 -15.18
N ASN A 373 -1.96 45.69 -13.99
CA ASN A 373 -0.98 46.38 -13.13
C ASN A 373 0.03 45.43 -12.47
N LEU A 374 -0.18 44.12 -12.61
CA LEU A 374 0.69 43.06 -12.10
C LEU A 374 1.28 42.29 -13.30
N PHE A 375 2.59 42.40 -13.51
CA PHE A 375 3.37 41.85 -14.64
C PHE A 375 3.04 42.40 -16.04
N GLY A 376 2.06 43.29 -16.18
CA GLY A 376 1.74 43.88 -17.48
C GLY A 376 2.85 44.81 -17.98
N LYS A 377 3.05 44.80 -19.30
CA LYS A 377 4.04 45.62 -19.99
C LYS A 377 3.86 47.12 -19.71
N ASP A 378 4.96 47.82 -19.49
CA ASP A 378 5.04 49.27 -19.24
C ASP A 378 4.24 49.72 -17.99
N LYS A 379 3.93 48.79 -17.06
CA LYS A 379 3.22 49.10 -15.81
C LYS A 379 4.13 49.35 -14.64
N GLY A 380 5.42 49.07 -14.81
CA GLY A 380 6.46 49.45 -13.85
C GLY A 380 6.56 48.51 -12.64
N LEU A 381 6.09 47.26 -12.75
CA LEU A 381 6.38 46.21 -11.77
C LEU A 381 7.87 45.88 -11.82
N ARG A 382 8.59 46.19 -10.75
CA ARG A 382 10.06 46.05 -10.70
C ARG A 382 10.59 45.13 -9.62
N GLU A 383 9.74 44.77 -8.66
CA GLU A 383 10.05 43.83 -7.61
C GLU A 383 8.82 42.98 -7.27
N PHE A 384 9.02 41.66 -7.15
CA PHE A 384 8.03 40.79 -6.53
C PHE A 384 8.73 39.75 -5.64
N GLN A 385 8.02 39.33 -4.62
CA GLN A 385 8.40 38.25 -3.72
C GLN A 385 7.23 37.27 -3.64
N ILE A 386 7.54 35.99 -3.70
CA ILE A 386 6.64 34.91 -3.35
C ILE A 386 7.18 34.28 -2.09
N ASP A 387 6.33 34.19 -1.09
CA ASP A 387 6.61 33.48 0.15
C ASP A 387 5.81 32.18 0.19
N GLY A 388 6.48 31.12 0.63
CA GLY A 388 5.84 29.88 0.99
C GLY A 388 4.80 30.16 2.08
N SER A 389 3.61 29.59 1.90
CA SER A 389 2.57 29.69 2.93
C SER A 389 2.83 28.70 4.06
N ASP A 390 2.24 28.99 5.23
CA ASP A 390 2.12 28.00 6.29
C ASP A 390 1.46 26.71 5.73
N VAL A 391 1.77 25.57 6.34
CA VAL A 391 1.21 24.27 5.94
C VAL A 391 -0.21 24.08 6.47
N GLY A 392 -1.03 23.34 5.72
CA GLY A 392 -2.39 22.91 6.10
C GLY A 392 -2.39 21.58 6.85
N GLU A 393 -3.48 20.82 6.71
CA GLU A 393 -3.67 19.52 7.37
C GLU A 393 -3.71 18.36 6.36
N ILE A 394 -3.08 17.23 6.71
CA ILE A 394 -3.23 15.97 5.98
C ILE A 394 -3.95 14.94 6.86
N LYS A 395 -5.01 14.34 6.32
CA LYS A 395 -5.78 13.25 6.95
C LYS A 395 -5.65 11.98 6.13
N ILE A 396 -5.49 10.85 6.80
CA ILE A 396 -5.39 9.53 6.17
C ILE A 396 -6.54 8.66 6.67
N ASN A 397 -7.31 8.10 5.73
CA ASN A 397 -8.34 7.10 6.02
C ASN A 397 -7.84 5.71 5.62
N TYR A 398 -8.20 4.69 6.41
CA TYR A 398 -8.04 3.30 6.01
C TYR A 398 -9.38 2.77 5.50
N ILE A 399 -9.42 2.31 4.25
CA ILE A 399 -10.63 1.81 3.58
C ILE A 399 -10.48 0.32 3.29
N ASP A 400 -11.42 -0.50 3.74
CA ASP A 400 -11.36 -1.95 3.50
C ASP A 400 -11.73 -2.33 2.06
N GLN A 401 -11.60 -3.62 1.74
CA GLN A 401 -11.94 -4.19 0.42
C GLN A 401 -13.41 -4.04 0.01
N ASN A 402 -14.28 -3.60 0.91
CA ASN A 402 -15.72 -3.38 0.69
C ASN A 402 -16.06 -1.88 0.60
N GLY A 403 -15.07 -0.98 0.73
CA GLY A 403 -15.26 0.47 0.70
C GLY A 403 -15.62 1.09 2.05
N ASN A 404 -15.54 0.35 3.15
CA ASN A 404 -15.83 0.88 4.48
C ASN A 404 -14.60 1.55 5.10
N LYS A 405 -14.81 2.68 5.77
CA LYS A 405 -13.76 3.31 6.57
C LYS A 405 -13.56 2.55 7.89
N VAL A 406 -12.42 1.88 8.02
CA VAL A 406 -12.07 1.04 9.18
C VAL A 406 -11.08 1.71 10.14
N GLY A 407 -10.49 2.83 9.74
CA GLY A 407 -9.62 3.63 10.59
C GLY A 407 -9.31 5.01 10.01
N ALA A 408 -8.67 5.84 10.82
CA ALA A 408 -8.11 7.10 10.37
C ALA A 408 -6.88 7.47 11.22
N THR A 409 -5.98 8.24 10.63
CA THR A 409 -4.85 8.85 11.32
C THR A 409 -4.51 10.18 10.68
N ASP A 410 -3.87 11.06 11.44
CA ASP A 410 -3.41 12.35 10.92
C ASP A 410 -1.91 12.28 10.65
N MET A 411 -1.46 13.01 9.64
CA MET A 411 -0.04 13.23 9.40
C MET A 411 0.35 14.59 10.01
N PRO A 412 1.13 14.61 11.10
CA PRO A 412 1.49 15.86 11.77
C PRO A 412 2.43 16.69 10.88
N LEU A 413 2.03 17.93 10.61
CA LEU A 413 2.80 18.89 9.83
C LEU A 413 3.24 20.06 10.72
N VAL A 414 4.48 20.52 10.53
CA VAL A 414 5.10 21.57 11.33
C VAL A 414 5.66 22.66 10.40
N ASN A 415 5.20 23.90 10.57
CA ASN A 415 5.72 25.06 9.85
C ASN A 415 7.25 25.17 9.99
N GLY A 416 7.94 25.38 8.86
CA GLY A 416 9.40 25.52 8.81
C GLY A 416 10.19 24.20 8.78
N ALA A 417 9.60 23.10 9.28
CA ALA A 417 10.12 21.76 9.03
C ALA A 417 9.53 21.16 7.74
N ASN A 418 8.24 21.40 7.52
CA ASN A 418 7.49 21.06 6.32
C ASN A 418 7.25 22.30 5.46
N PHE A 419 7.00 22.08 4.16
CA PHE A 419 6.68 23.12 3.20
C PHE A 419 5.52 22.67 2.30
N VAL A 420 4.71 23.62 1.82
CA VAL A 420 3.60 23.35 0.90
C VAL A 420 4.11 22.68 -0.37
N GLY A 421 3.39 21.68 -0.86
CA GLY A 421 3.78 20.89 -2.02
C GLY A 421 4.81 19.78 -1.71
N GLN A 422 5.34 19.70 -0.48
CA GLN A 422 6.23 18.61 -0.09
C GLN A 422 5.53 17.27 -0.27
N SER A 423 6.20 16.33 -0.93
CA SER A 423 5.67 14.96 -1.09
C SER A 423 6.15 14.06 0.04
N PHE A 424 5.25 13.24 0.55
CA PHE A 424 5.52 12.22 1.55
C PHE A 424 5.11 10.86 1.02
N ASN A 425 6.02 9.88 1.09
CA ASN A 425 5.70 8.50 0.80
C ASN A 425 4.83 7.92 1.92
N LEU A 426 3.65 7.41 1.58
CA LEU A 426 2.71 6.77 2.49
C LEU A 426 2.94 5.26 2.61
N ALA A 427 3.60 4.63 1.64
CA ALA A 427 4.02 3.22 1.68
C ALA A 427 5.25 3.02 2.60
N THR A 428 5.14 3.50 3.84
CA THR A 428 6.17 3.41 4.88
C THR A 428 5.68 2.56 6.05
N LYS A 429 6.59 2.09 6.90
CA LYS A 429 6.24 1.30 8.09
C LYS A 429 5.22 2.01 8.99
N GLU A 430 5.32 3.33 9.13
CA GLU A 430 4.42 4.11 9.99
C GLU A 430 2.96 3.93 9.58
N TYR A 431 2.62 4.13 8.31
CA TYR A 431 1.24 4.03 7.82
C TYR A 431 0.84 2.62 7.39
N ALA A 432 1.78 1.82 6.87
CA ALA A 432 1.50 0.48 6.42
C ALA A 432 1.42 -0.56 7.55
N LEU A 433 1.91 -0.24 8.76
CA LEU A 433 1.93 -1.18 9.90
C LEU A 433 1.57 -0.51 11.23
N ASP A 434 2.29 0.54 11.65
CA ASP A 434 2.21 1.03 13.03
C ASP A 434 0.90 1.78 13.32
N LYS A 435 0.37 2.50 12.32
CA LYS A 435 -0.90 3.25 12.38
C LYS A 435 -2.09 2.48 11.78
N MET A 436 -1.83 1.36 11.12
CA MET A 436 -2.85 0.56 10.46
C MET A 436 -3.77 -0.12 11.50
N PRO A 437 -5.09 -0.18 11.27
CA PRO A 437 -5.99 -0.95 12.11
C PRO A 437 -5.58 -2.43 12.22
N VAL A 438 -5.72 -3.02 13.41
CA VAL A 438 -5.36 -4.43 13.68
C VAL A 438 -6.19 -5.38 12.80
N GLY A 439 -5.54 -6.41 12.26
CA GLY A 439 -6.17 -7.43 11.42
C GLY A 439 -6.13 -7.12 9.92
N TYR A 440 -5.65 -5.95 9.54
CA TYR A 440 -5.51 -5.52 8.15
C TYR A 440 -4.05 -5.55 7.67
N LYS A 441 -3.89 -5.57 6.35
CA LYS A 441 -2.65 -5.45 5.58
C LYS A 441 -2.85 -4.43 4.47
N TRP A 442 -1.75 -3.87 3.95
CA TRP A 442 -1.78 -3.01 2.77
C TRP A 442 -2.37 -3.78 1.58
N ALA A 443 -3.40 -3.24 0.95
CA ALA A 443 -3.99 -3.84 -0.25
C ALA A 443 -3.05 -3.62 -1.45
N ILE A 444 -2.89 -4.65 -2.28
CA ILE A 444 -2.15 -4.58 -3.55
C ILE A 444 -3.03 -5.06 -4.70
N ASP A 445 -2.80 -4.50 -5.88
CA ASP A 445 -3.50 -4.86 -7.11
C ASP A 445 -5.03 -5.00 -6.92
N GLU A 446 -5.64 -6.12 -7.30
CA GLU A 446 -7.09 -6.35 -7.22
C GLU A 446 -7.62 -6.53 -5.78
N GLN A 447 -6.77 -6.41 -4.76
CA GLN A 447 -7.22 -6.35 -3.36
C GLN A 447 -7.74 -4.96 -2.98
N VAL A 448 -7.32 -3.93 -3.73
CA VAL A 448 -7.84 -2.57 -3.58
C VAL A 448 -9.33 -2.58 -3.90
N TYR A 449 -10.13 -1.85 -3.11
CA TYR A 449 -11.57 -1.78 -3.30
C TYR A 449 -11.93 -1.46 -4.76
N GLU A 450 -12.76 -2.28 -5.39
CA GLU A 450 -13.02 -2.23 -6.84
C GLU A 450 -13.57 -0.87 -7.34
N LYS A 451 -14.15 -0.05 -6.46
CA LYS A 451 -14.68 1.29 -6.78
C LYS A 451 -13.79 2.42 -6.23
N ALA A 452 -12.56 2.11 -5.86
CA ALA A 452 -11.55 3.13 -5.61
C ALA A 452 -11.44 4.05 -6.83
N GLY A 453 -11.30 5.35 -6.57
CA GLY A 453 -11.03 6.31 -7.62
C GLY A 453 -9.68 6.00 -8.28
N THR A 454 -9.52 6.34 -9.56
CA THR A 454 -8.23 6.21 -10.25
C THR A 454 -7.96 7.45 -11.10
N GLY A 455 -6.67 7.69 -11.41
CA GLY A 455 -6.25 8.86 -12.17
C GLY A 455 -6.68 10.15 -11.49
N SER A 456 -7.19 11.13 -12.23
CA SER A 456 -7.61 12.43 -11.68
C SER A 456 -8.79 12.38 -10.69
N ASN A 457 -9.39 11.21 -10.46
CA ASN A 457 -10.42 10.99 -9.45
C ASN A 457 -9.89 10.13 -8.29
N GLY A 458 -8.58 9.90 -8.23
CA GLY A 458 -7.97 8.85 -7.42
C GLY A 458 -8.05 9.09 -5.92
N GLN A 459 -7.61 10.25 -5.47
CA GLN A 459 -7.74 10.68 -4.08
C GLN A 459 -8.85 11.72 -3.94
N PRO A 460 -9.62 11.70 -2.84
CA PRO A 460 -10.83 12.51 -2.72
C PRO A 460 -10.53 14.02 -2.66
N ASP A 461 -9.45 14.41 -1.98
CA ASP A 461 -9.10 15.81 -1.72
C ASP A 461 -7.60 16.08 -1.97
N GLY A 462 -6.99 15.47 -2.99
CA GLY A 462 -5.56 15.69 -3.34
C GLY A 462 -5.25 17.08 -3.90
N ASP A 463 -3.96 17.37 -4.14
CA ASP A 463 -3.53 18.64 -4.73
C ASP A 463 -4.02 18.76 -6.18
N SER A 464 -5.04 19.58 -6.41
CA SER A 464 -5.61 19.82 -7.75
C SER A 464 -4.61 20.37 -8.80
N THR A 465 -3.41 20.76 -8.39
CA THR A 465 -2.36 21.29 -9.27
C THR A 465 -1.26 20.27 -9.59
N ASN A 466 -1.25 19.11 -8.91
CA ASN A 466 -0.27 18.05 -9.10
C ASN A 466 -0.93 16.67 -9.04
N ASP A 467 -0.72 15.85 -10.07
CA ASP A 467 -1.30 14.50 -10.13
C ASP A 467 -0.48 13.45 -9.34
N ASP A 468 0.68 13.81 -8.77
CA ASP A 468 1.58 12.86 -8.07
C ASP A 468 0.92 12.18 -6.85
N ASP A 469 -0.11 12.79 -6.26
CA ASP A 469 -0.84 12.25 -5.11
C ASP A 469 -2.19 11.62 -5.47
N ASN A 470 -2.49 11.41 -6.75
CA ASN A 470 -3.73 10.77 -7.20
C ASN A 470 -3.77 9.25 -6.90
N GLY A 471 -2.71 8.68 -6.32
CA GLY A 471 -2.59 7.25 -6.07
C GLY A 471 -2.23 6.43 -7.30
N ASP A 472 -2.02 5.13 -7.09
CA ASP A 472 -1.59 4.21 -8.12
C ASP A 472 -2.70 3.87 -9.15
N ARG A 473 -2.41 2.94 -10.07
CA ARG A 473 -3.37 2.51 -11.10
C ARG A 473 -4.65 1.85 -10.54
N PHE A 474 -4.67 1.46 -9.27
CA PHE A 474 -5.82 0.90 -8.57
C PHE A 474 -6.46 1.91 -7.60
N GLY A 475 -5.86 3.08 -7.42
CA GLY A 475 -6.32 4.13 -6.50
C GLY A 475 -5.63 4.12 -5.14
N GLN A 476 -4.60 3.29 -4.94
CA GLN A 476 -3.89 3.22 -3.67
C GLN A 476 -3.05 4.48 -3.45
N ALA A 477 -3.23 5.14 -2.29
CA ALA A 477 -2.47 6.35 -1.98
C ALA A 477 -1.00 6.03 -1.67
N ASP A 478 -0.11 6.24 -2.63
CA ASP A 478 1.34 6.07 -2.45
C ASP A 478 2.03 7.31 -1.89
N TYR A 479 1.49 8.49 -2.20
CA TYR A 479 2.05 9.77 -1.79
C TYR A 479 0.97 10.69 -1.23
N ALA A 480 1.37 11.52 -0.27
CA ALA A 480 0.61 12.68 0.19
C ALA A 480 1.37 13.96 -0.15
N ILE A 481 0.65 15.02 -0.52
CA ILE A 481 1.22 16.35 -0.76
C ILE A 481 0.78 17.28 0.38
N VAL A 482 1.71 18.09 0.86
CA VAL A 482 1.43 19.07 1.92
C VAL A 482 0.56 20.22 1.39
N PRO A 483 -0.67 20.42 1.92
CA PRO A 483 -1.54 21.53 1.52
C PRO A 483 -1.08 22.87 2.08
N MET A 484 -1.64 23.96 1.53
CA MET A 484 -1.56 25.28 2.15
C MET A 484 -2.44 25.39 3.39
N LYS A 485 -2.08 26.30 4.30
CA LYS A 485 -2.91 26.64 5.45
C LYS A 485 -4.31 27.05 5.04
N GLY A 486 -5.29 26.45 5.71
CA GLY A 486 -6.71 26.62 5.42
C GLY A 486 -7.29 25.45 4.62
N ASP A 487 -6.44 24.69 3.93
CA ASP A 487 -6.82 23.49 3.20
C ASP A 487 -6.55 22.22 4.03
N THR A 488 -7.35 21.19 3.78
CA THR A 488 -7.17 19.84 4.32
C THR A 488 -7.20 18.86 3.17
N TYR A 489 -6.13 18.09 3.00
CA TYR A 489 -6.10 17.00 2.02
C TYR A 489 -6.32 15.67 2.72
N THR A 490 -7.20 14.86 2.14
CA THR A 490 -7.59 13.55 2.66
C THR A 490 -7.14 12.48 1.67
N TYR A 491 -6.36 11.52 2.16
CA TYR A 491 -5.87 10.38 1.39
C TYR A 491 -6.47 9.07 1.90
N ASN A 492 -6.85 8.19 0.99
CA ASN A 492 -7.39 6.87 1.30
C ASN A 492 -6.33 5.80 1.05
N ILE A 493 -5.89 5.14 2.13
CA ILE A 493 -5.08 3.92 2.08
C ILE A 493 -6.04 2.73 2.11
N TYR A 494 -6.05 1.94 1.05
CA TYR A 494 -6.84 0.73 0.95
C TYR A 494 -6.13 -0.43 1.65
N VAL A 495 -6.92 -1.18 2.41
CA VAL A 495 -6.45 -2.28 3.24
C VAL A 495 -7.27 -3.53 3.02
N TYR A 496 -6.63 -4.67 3.27
CA TYR A 496 -7.16 -5.99 3.01
C TYR A 496 -6.88 -6.90 4.20
N THR A 497 -7.77 -7.82 4.53
CA THR A 497 -7.52 -8.83 5.57
C THR A 497 -7.17 -10.17 4.96
N GLU A 498 -6.37 -10.99 5.65
CA GLU A 498 -6.26 -12.41 5.30
C GLU A 498 -7.48 -13.19 5.81
N GLY A 499 -7.72 -14.36 5.21
CA GLY A 499 -8.77 -15.27 5.68
C GLY A 499 -8.63 -15.52 7.18
N ASN A 500 -9.68 -15.23 7.94
CA ASN A 500 -9.70 -15.41 9.38
C ASN A 500 -9.82 -16.91 9.70
N PRO A 501 -8.76 -17.55 10.21
CA PRO A 501 -8.80 -18.98 10.52
C PRO A 501 -9.72 -19.31 11.70
N ASN A 502 -10.17 -18.29 12.45
CA ASN A 502 -11.04 -18.46 13.61
C ASN A 502 -12.53 -18.53 13.26
N VAL A 503 -12.90 -18.40 11.99
CA VAL A 503 -14.28 -18.60 11.51
C VAL A 503 -14.39 -20.03 10.97
N THR A 504 -15.07 -20.89 11.72
CA THR A 504 -15.31 -22.30 11.38
C THR A 504 -16.80 -22.61 11.35
N TYR A 505 -17.13 -23.77 10.81
CA TYR A 505 -18.47 -24.33 10.89
C TYR A 505 -18.40 -25.84 11.14
N THR A 506 -19.42 -26.35 11.82
CA THR A 506 -19.56 -27.75 12.18
C THR A 506 -20.94 -28.25 11.76
N TYR A 507 -20.99 -29.41 11.10
CA TYR A 507 -22.25 -30.06 10.77
C TYR A 507 -22.78 -30.83 11.98
N VAL A 508 -24.06 -30.67 12.29
CA VAL A 508 -24.69 -31.29 13.48
C VAL A 508 -26.00 -31.96 13.07
N ASP A 509 -26.25 -33.18 13.54
CA ASP A 509 -27.58 -33.79 13.48
C ASP A 509 -28.47 -33.14 14.55
N PRO A 510 -29.51 -32.37 14.18
CA PRO A 510 -30.34 -31.66 15.16
C PRO A 510 -31.16 -32.59 16.05
N PHE A 511 -31.32 -33.86 15.68
CA PHE A 511 -32.15 -34.82 16.41
C PHE A 511 -31.37 -35.57 17.50
N SER A 512 -30.10 -35.88 17.25
CA SER A 512 -29.22 -36.57 18.19
C SER A 512 -28.24 -35.61 18.91
N GLY A 513 -28.01 -34.42 18.35
CA GLY A 513 -26.97 -33.50 18.80
C GLY A 513 -25.56 -33.93 18.41
N ALA A 514 -25.41 -35.00 17.61
CA ALA A 514 -24.11 -35.51 17.20
C ALA A 514 -23.46 -34.61 16.14
N GLU A 515 -22.17 -34.31 16.33
CA GLU A 515 -21.34 -33.65 15.33
C GLU A 515 -20.99 -34.65 14.21
N ILE A 516 -21.15 -34.20 12.97
CA ILE A 516 -20.92 -35.02 11.77
C ILE A 516 -19.62 -34.54 11.13
N ALA A 517 -18.60 -35.40 11.17
CA ALA A 517 -17.35 -35.14 10.47
C ALA A 517 -17.61 -35.10 8.95
N SER A 518 -17.21 -34.02 8.29
CA SER A 518 -17.30 -33.97 6.83
C SER A 518 -16.20 -34.80 6.20
N ASP A 519 -16.57 -35.64 5.23
CA ASP A 519 -15.66 -36.34 4.32
C ASP A 519 -15.29 -35.48 3.10
N LYS A 520 -15.91 -34.30 2.97
CA LYS A 520 -15.54 -33.25 2.01
C LYS A 520 -14.54 -32.32 2.70
N VAL A 521 -13.44 -32.01 2.03
CA VAL A 521 -12.35 -31.19 2.60
C VAL A 521 -12.93 -29.88 3.14
N ALA A 522 -12.69 -29.59 4.42
CA ALA A 522 -13.03 -28.30 5.02
C ALA A 522 -12.02 -27.26 4.54
N THR A 523 -12.47 -26.36 3.68
CA THR A 523 -11.60 -25.47 2.92
C THR A 523 -11.77 -24.03 3.35
N VAL A 524 -11.31 -23.70 4.55
CA VAL A 524 -11.14 -22.31 4.96
C VAL A 524 -10.20 -21.64 3.95
N GLY A 525 -10.69 -20.68 3.17
CA GLY A 525 -9.91 -19.92 2.19
C GLY A 525 -9.92 -20.43 0.74
N ILE A 526 -10.69 -21.47 0.37
CA ILE A 526 -10.87 -21.86 -1.05
C ILE A 526 -11.95 -21.02 -1.76
N GLU A 527 -12.70 -20.18 -1.03
CA GLU A 527 -13.60 -19.19 -1.64
C GLU A 527 -12.88 -18.25 -2.62
N LYS A 528 -11.56 -18.07 -2.42
CA LYS A 528 -10.66 -17.25 -3.26
C LYS A 528 -10.60 -17.67 -4.74
N ALA A 529 -11.10 -18.85 -5.11
CA ALA A 529 -11.01 -19.38 -6.47
C ALA A 529 -12.34 -19.45 -7.25
N ARG A 530 -13.51 -19.14 -6.63
CA ARG A 530 -14.84 -19.47 -7.22
C ARG A 530 -16.00 -18.52 -6.88
N ASP A 531 -15.84 -17.20 -6.96
CA ASP A 531 -16.95 -16.23 -6.75
C ASP A 531 -17.59 -16.22 -5.34
N HIS A 532 -16.98 -16.86 -4.33
CA HIS A 532 -17.52 -16.90 -2.96
C HIS A 532 -16.81 -15.89 -2.05
N VAL A 533 -17.54 -15.35 -1.06
CA VAL A 533 -17.02 -14.35 -0.10
C VAL A 533 -16.17 -15.04 0.96
N PRO A 534 -14.86 -14.78 1.07
CA PRO A 534 -14.01 -15.41 2.08
C PRO A 534 -14.27 -14.83 3.48
N ALA A 535 -13.91 -15.58 4.52
CA ALA A 535 -14.02 -15.20 5.94
C ALA A 535 -13.05 -14.08 6.36
N HIS A 536 -13.14 -12.92 5.74
CA HIS A 536 -12.29 -11.76 5.96
C HIS A 536 -12.99 -10.79 6.91
N VAL A 537 -12.23 -10.03 7.71
CA VAL A 537 -12.84 -9.00 8.57
C VAL A 537 -13.59 -7.99 7.70
N GLY A 538 -14.81 -7.65 8.09
CA GLY A 538 -15.74 -6.81 7.34
C GLY A 538 -16.62 -7.57 6.34
N ASN A 539 -16.35 -8.85 6.06
CA ASN A 539 -17.21 -9.65 5.20
C ASN A 539 -18.37 -10.27 6.00
N THR A 540 -19.47 -10.54 5.29
CA THR A 540 -20.59 -11.33 5.80
C THR A 540 -20.65 -12.67 5.08
N ILE A 541 -20.50 -13.76 5.84
CA ILE A 541 -20.63 -15.12 5.32
C ILE A 541 -22.11 -15.48 5.26
N ASP A 542 -22.55 -15.94 4.08
CA ASP A 542 -23.90 -16.44 3.85
C ASP A 542 -23.91 -17.96 3.98
N TRP A 543 -24.43 -18.45 5.10
CA TRP A 543 -24.52 -19.88 5.40
C TRP A 543 -25.63 -20.58 4.63
N THR A 544 -26.46 -19.84 3.89
CA THR A 544 -27.48 -20.40 3.00
C THR A 544 -26.94 -20.73 1.60
N ASP A 545 -25.69 -20.37 1.30
CA ASP A 545 -25.03 -20.68 0.03
C ASP A 545 -24.95 -22.20 -0.21
N LYS A 546 -25.03 -22.60 -1.48
CA LYS A 546 -24.92 -24.01 -1.91
C LYS A 546 -23.60 -24.65 -1.53
N LEU A 547 -22.56 -23.86 -1.30
CA LEU A 547 -21.29 -24.34 -0.75
C LEU A 547 -21.55 -25.08 0.57
N TYR A 548 -22.33 -24.50 1.48
CA TYR A 548 -22.59 -25.04 2.81
C TYR A 548 -23.81 -25.97 2.89
N THR A 549 -24.79 -25.77 2.00
CA THR A 549 -26.07 -26.49 2.03
C THR A 549 -26.15 -27.68 1.07
N GLU A 550 -25.23 -27.79 0.09
CA GLU A 550 -25.20 -28.88 -0.89
C GLU A 550 -23.77 -29.46 -1.08
N THR A 551 -22.77 -28.60 -1.31
CA THR A 551 -21.44 -29.01 -1.80
C THR A 551 -20.58 -29.66 -0.71
N ASN A 552 -20.53 -29.05 0.47
CA ASN A 552 -19.70 -29.50 1.59
C ASN A 552 -20.45 -30.42 2.56
N VAL A 553 -21.75 -30.65 2.34
CA VAL A 553 -22.57 -31.53 3.18
C VAL A 553 -21.97 -32.95 3.17
N PRO A 554 -21.81 -33.59 4.35
CA PRO A 554 -21.23 -34.93 4.44
C PRO A 554 -21.98 -35.96 3.58
N THR A 555 -21.24 -36.89 2.97
CA THR A 555 -21.85 -37.96 2.15
C THR A 555 -22.87 -38.76 2.97
N GLY A 556 -24.08 -38.93 2.42
CA GLY A 556 -25.18 -39.63 3.09
C GLY A 556 -26.08 -38.72 3.93
N TYR A 557 -25.72 -37.45 4.11
CA TYR A 557 -26.53 -36.45 4.79
C TYR A 557 -27.11 -35.42 3.80
N ALA A 558 -28.16 -34.71 4.24
CA ALA A 558 -28.77 -33.60 3.53
C ALA A 558 -28.99 -32.42 4.49
N TYR A 559 -29.03 -31.20 3.97
CA TYR A 559 -29.36 -30.02 4.77
C TYR A 559 -30.79 -30.08 5.32
N VAL A 560 -30.93 -29.86 6.63
CA VAL A 560 -32.11 -29.40 7.37
C VAL A 560 -33.22 -28.64 6.64
N PRO A 561 -34.25 -29.25 6.02
CA PRO A 561 -35.36 -28.48 5.46
C PRO A 561 -36.16 -27.83 6.58
N SER A 562 -36.62 -26.58 6.42
CA SER A 562 -37.25 -25.80 7.49
C SER A 562 -38.46 -26.47 8.16
N ASN A 563 -39.17 -27.36 7.46
CA ASN A 563 -40.27 -28.15 8.00
C ASN A 563 -39.86 -29.35 8.88
N LEU A 564 -38.59 -29.72 8.86
CA LEU A 564 -38.00 -30.82 9.64
C LEU A 564 -37.03 -30.34 10.72
N VAL A 565 -36.73 -29.03 10.77
CA VAL A 565 -35.91 -28.46 11.83
C VAL A 565 -36.69 -28.53 13.15
N PRO A 566 -36.15 -29.18 14.20
CA PRO A 566 -36.78 -29.19 15.51
C PRO A 566 -37.00 -27.76 16.03
N SER A 567 -38.11 -27.51 16.72
CA SER A 567 -38.45 -26.17 17.24
C SER A 567 -37.44 -25.59 18.24
N THR A 568 -36.51 -26.42 18.72
CA THR A 568 -35.45 -26.07 19.66
C THR A 568 -34.18 -25.53 18.98
N VAL A 569 -34.07 -25.63 17.66
CA VAL A 569 -32.90 -25.17 16.90
C VAL A 569 -33.32 -24.37 15.67
N THR A 570 -32.42 -23.52 15.17
CA THR A 570 -32.65 -22.69 13.97
C THR A 570 -31.43 -22.78 13.07
N GLN A 571 -31.65 -22.89 11.76
CA GLN A 571 -30.55 -22.86 10.81
C GLN A 571 -29.83 -21.50 10.82
N PRO A 572 -28.50 -21.47 10.74
CA PRO A 572 -27.76 -20.22 10.60
C PRO A 572 -28.05 -19.60 9.23
N THR A 573 -28.12 -18.28 9.18
CA THR A 573 -28.33 -17.55 7.93
C THR A 573 -27.08 -16.79 7.54
N LYS A 574 -26.64 -15.83 8.36
CA LYS A 574 -25.47 -14.99 8.07
C LYS A 574 -24.62 -14.76 9.30
N THR A 575 -23.32 -14.59 9.09
CA THR A 575 -22.39 -14.13 10.13
C THR A 575 -21.46 -13.06 9.58
N GLU A 576 -21.46 -11.90 10.23
CA GLU A 576 -20.49 -10.85 9.98
C GLU A 576 -19.19 -11.15 10.73
N VAL A 577 -18.05 -11.13 10.03
CA VAL A 577 -16.73 -11.32 10.63
C VAL A 577 -16.23 -9.97 11.14
N LYS A 578 -16.35 -9.74 12.45
CA LYS A 578 -16.08 -8.43 13.06
C LYS A 578 -14.63 -8.18 13.43
N ASP A 579 -13.87 -9.23 13.68
CA ASP A 579 -12.46 -9.16 14.04
C ASP A 579 -11.73 -10.46 13.69
N ALA A 580 -10.39 -10.44 13.73
CA ALA A 580 -9.54 -11.57 13.36
C ALA A 580 -9.22 -12.54 14.52
N THR A 581 -9.71 -12.28 15.73
CA THR A 581 -9.26 -12.93 16.98
C THR A 581 -10.34 -13.73 17.69
N THR A 582 -11.61 -13.36 17.54
CA THR A 582 -12.75 -14.00 18.19
C THR A 582 -13.08 -15.30 17.46
N PRO A 583 -13.02 -16.47 18.13
CA PRO A 583 -13.49 -17.72 17.55
C PRO A 583 -14.99 -17.69 17.29
N ILE A 584 -15.37 -18.06 16.07
CA ILE A 584 -16.75 -18.20 15.63
C ILE A 584 -16.89 -19.62 15.09
N ASP A 585 -17.70 -20.44 15.75
CA ASP A 585 -18.08 -21.75 15.24
C ASP A 585 -19.59 -21.79 14.96
N VAL A 586 -19.95 -21.95 13.69
CA VAL A 586 -21.34 -21.97 13.23
C VAL A 586 -21.83 -23.41 13.07
N ARG A 587 -22.91 -23.75 13.77
CA ARG A 587 -23.55 -25.07 13.66
C ARG A 587 -24.54 -25.09 12.50
N ILE A 588 -24.26 -25.90 11.49
CA ILE A 588 -25.12 -26.12 10.33
C ILE A 588 -25.82 -27.47 10.50
N TYR A 589 -27.15 -27.46 10.51
CA TYR A 589 -27.90 -28.68 10.79
C TYR A 589 -28.13 -29.51 9.53
N VAL A 590 -27.77 -30.80 9.61
CA VAL A 590 -27.94 -31.80 8.54
C VAL A 590 -28.60 -33.06 9.09
N TYR A 591 -29.21 -33.88 8.24
CA TYR A 591 -29.83 -35.15 8.63
C TYR A 591 -29.53 -36.25 7.63
N ASP A 592 -29.50 -37.51 8.10
CA ASP A 592 -29.50 -38.67 7.21
C ASP A 592 -30.95 -38.95 6.76
N PRO A 593 -31.30 -38.72 5.47
CA PRO A 593 -32.63 -39.00 4.97
C PRO A 593 -32.97 -40.50 4.92
N ASN A 594 -31.97 -41.38 5.02
CA ASN A 594 -32.15 -42.83 5.02
C ASN A 594 -32.29 -43.42 6.43
N TYR A 595 -32.13 -42.63 7.48
CA TYR A 595 -32.28 -43.10 8.85
C TYR A 595 -33.74 -43.42 9.17
N LYS A 596 -34.03 -44.71 9.40
CA LYS A 596 -35.39 -45.20 9.68
C LYS A 596 -35.73 -45.22 11.17
N GLY A 597 -34.74 -45.22 12.05
CA GLY A 597 -34.86 -45.42 13.50
C GLY A 597 -35.41 -46.80 13.89
N ALA A 598 -35.59 -47.02 15.18
CA ALA A 598 -36.12 -48.22 15.83
C ALA A 598 -36.96 -47.86 17.07
N VAL A 599 -37.76 -48.84 17.53
CA VAL A 599 -38.39 -48.79 18.85
C VAL A 599 -37.77 -49.88 19.70
N GLU A 600 -37.33 -49.55 20.91
CA GLU A 600 -36.60 -50.48 21.78
C GLU A 600 -37.11 -50.47 23.22
N LEU A 601 -37.05 -51.64 23.85
CA LEU A 601 -37.21 -51.79 25.30
C LEU A 601 -35.88 -51.47 25.96
N ALA A 602 -35.74 -50.25 26.48
CA ALA A 602 -34.54 -49.78 27.16
C ALA A 602 -34.38 -50.40 28.56
N SER A 603 -35.50 -50.71 29.24
CA SER A 603 -35.49 -51.49 30.49
C SER A 603 -36.81 -52.23 30.72
N VAL A 604 -36.74 -53.36 31.42
CA VAL A 604 -37.88 -54.18 31.85
C VAL A 604 -37.82 -54.36 33.38
N PRO A 605 -38.92 -54.20 34.11
CA PRO A 605 -38.91 -54.29 35.56
C PRO A 605 -39.19 -55.70 36.08
N ASP A 606 -38.65 -55.99 37.27
CA ASP A 606 -39.10 -57.13 38.06
C ASP A 606 -40.38 -56.77 38.82
N ILE A 607 -41.28 -57.75 38.93
CA ILE A 607 -42.56 -57.61 39.61
C ILE A 607 -42.50 -58.38 40.94
N ASP A 608 -42.68 -57.67 42.04
CA ASP A 608 -42.65 -58.24 43.40
C ASP A 608 -43.98 -57.99 44.12
N PHE A 609 -44.61 -59.07 44.58
CA PHE A 609 -45.84 -59.00 45.38
C PHE A 609 -45.57 -58.87 46.88
N GLY A 610 -44.31 -58.93 47.33
CA GLY A 610 -43.93 -58.84 48.74
C GLY A 610 -44.40 -60.03 49.59
N LYS A 611 -44.25 -59.92 50.91
CA LYS A 611 -44.64 -60.97 51.86
C LYS A 611 -46.16 -60.98 52.08
N GLN A 612 -46.82 -62.04 51.64
CA GLN A 612 -48.27 -62.20 51.80
C GLN A 612 -48.65 -63.11 52.97
N LEU A 613 -49.65 -62.70 53.75
CA LEU A 613 -50.09 -63.45 54.92
C LEU A 613 -51.11 -64.52 54.51
N ILE A 614 -50.70 -65.79 54.56
CA ILE A 614 -51.52 -66.92 54.10
C ILE A 614 -52.50 -67.32 55.21
N SER A 615 -53.78 -67.11 54.96
CA SER A 615 -54.87 -67.40 55.90
C SER A 615 -56.13 -67.76 55.13
N PRO A 616 -56.94 -68.73 55.59
CA PRO A 616 -58.25 -69.01 54.99
C PRO A 616 -59.17 -67.78 54.91
N LYS A 617 -58.95 -66.74 55.74
CA LYS A 617 -59.69 -65.48 55.73
C LYS A 617 -59.35 -64.56 54.55
N ASN A 618 -58.22 -64.79 53.87
CA ASN A 618 -57.72 -63.97 52.77
C ASN A 618 -57.99 -64.61 51.39
N ARG A 619 -58.77 -65.70 51.35
CA ARG A 619 -59.19 -66.32 50.08
C ARG A 619 -59.98 -65.33 49.24
N GLY A 620 -59.56 -65.15 47.99
CA GLY A 620 -60.15 -64.17 47.07
C GLY A 620 -59.60 -62.76 47.20
N THR A 621 -58.69 -62.47 48.15
CA THR A 621 -57.99 -61.18 48.23
C THR A 621 -57.05 -61.02 47.05
N MET A 622 -56.95 -59.79 46.54
CA MET A 622 -56.03 -59.38 45.47
C MET A 622 -54.87 -58.60 46.08
N TYR A 623 -53.65 -58.88 45.62
CA TYR A 623 -52.44 -58.20 46.03
C TYR A 623 -51.81 -57.51 44.83
N ALA A 624 -51.61 -56.20 44.92
CA ALA A 624 -50.96 -55.44 43.86
C ALA A 624 -49.44 -55.67 43.88
N ALA A 625 -48.82 -55.64 42.71
CA ALA A 625 -47.37 -55.72 42.61
C ALA A 625 -46.65 -54.39 42.92
N ASN A 626 -45.42 -54.51 43.39
CA ASN A 626 -44.41 -53.46 43.37
C ASN A 626 -43.46 -53.70 42.19
N PHE A 627 -42.90 -52.61 41.65
CA PHE A 627 -41.93 -52.66 40.56
C PHE A 627 -40.56 -52.21 41.05
N THR A 628 -39.50 -52.91 40.66
CA THR A 628 -38.12 -52.56 41.06
C THR A 628 -37.60 -51.31 40.35
N ASN A 629 -38.10 -51.00 39.16
CA ASN A 629 -37.80 -49.84 38.32
C ASN A 629 -38.94 -49.61 37.31
N ASP A 630 -38.85 -48.55 36.51
CA ASP A 630 -39.76 -48.35 35.39
C ASP A 630 -39.38 -49.23 34.19
N LEU A 631 -40.40 -49.71 33.47
CA LEU A 631 -40.26 -50.11 32.08
C LEU A 631 -40.04 -48.86 31.25
N VAL A 632 -38.98 -48.83 30.45
CA VAL A 632 -38.63 -47.68 29.61
C VAL A 632 -38.60 -48.12 28.15
N VAL A 633 -39.31 -47.38 27.29
CA VAL A 633 -39.30 -47.55 25.84
C VAL A 633 -38.73 -46.30 25.20
N ASN A 634 -37.76 -46.48 24.30
CA ASN A 634 -37.24 -45.42 23.45
C ASN A 634 -37.78 -45.62 22.02
N ASP A 635 -38.28 -44.54 21.41
CA ASP A 635 -38.71 -44.50 20.01
C ASP A 635 -38.01 -43.35 19.28
N ASP A 636 -37.15 -43.67 18.31
CA ASP A 636 -36.42 -42.69 17.51
C ASP A 636 -36.73 -42.78 16.00
N ARG A 637 -37.81 -43.50 15.65
CA ARG A 637 -38.26 -43.66 14.26
C ARG A 637 -38.68 -42.33 13.65
N ARG A 638 -38.11 -41.98 12.49
CA ARG A 638 -38.27 -40.65 11.85
C ARG A 638 -39.43 -40.55 10.82
N ASN A 639 -40.32 -41.55 10.74
CA ASN A 639 -41.44 -41.58 9.77
C ASN A 639 -42.69 -42.35 10.25
N ALA A 640 -42.77 -42.73 11.53
CA ALA A 640 -43.90 -43.51 12.02
C ALA A 640 -45.07 -42.58 12.39
N LYS A 641 -46.17 -42.65 11.63
CA LYS A 641 -47.48 -42.16 12.08
C LYS A 641 -48.18 -43.16 13.02
N ASP A 642 -47.61 -44.36 13.12
CA ASP A 642 -48.15 -45.48 13.87
C ASP A 642 -47.42 -45.60 15.20
N GLY A 643 -48.17 -45.92 16.25
CA GLY A 643 -47.66 -46.08 17.59
C GLY A 643 -46.79 -47.32 17.81
N TRP A 644 -46.77 -47.76 19.05
CA TRP A 644 -46.28 -49.08 19.44
C TRP A 644 -47.16 -49.64 20.55
N ASN A 645 -47.17 -50.95 20.68
CA ASN A 645 -47.89 -51.64 21.74
C ASN A 645 -46.96 -52.57 22.52
N LEU A 646 -47.30 -52.75 23.79
CA LEU A 646 -46.60 -53.61 24.72
C LEU A 646 -47.54 -54.72 25.16
N THR A 647 -47.10 -55.96 24.98
CA THR A 647 -47.81 -57.13 25.49
C THR A 647 -46.96 -57.86 26.53
N VAL A 648 -47.62 -58.51 27.48
CA VAL A 648 -46.98 -59.38 28.46
C VAL A 648 -47.64 -60.75 28.44
N GLN A 649 -46.81 -61.78 28.58
CA GLN A 649 -47.27 -63.15 28.71
C GLN A 649 -46.56 -63.81 29.90
N GLN A 650 -47.32 -64.55 30.69
CA GLN A 650 -46.73 -65.46 31.66
C GLN A 650 -46.25 -66.72 30.95
N SER A 651 -44.92 -66.88 30.87
CA SER A 651 -44.30 -67.99 30.14
C SER A 651 -44.25 -69.28 30.96
N GLN A 652 -44.36 -69.19 32.28
CA GLN A 652 -44.39 -70.34 33.19
C GLN A 652 -45.40 -70.08 34.31
N PRO A 653 -46.15 -71.09 34.80
CA PRO A 653 -47.05 -70.90 35.95
C PRO A 653 -46.25 -70.51 37.20
N LEU A 654 -46.90 -69.81 38.12
CA LEU A 654 -46.27 -69.37 39.36
C LEU A 654 -45.90 -70.61 40.19
N THR A 655 -44.61 -70.84 40.38
CA THR A 655 -44.09 -72.11 40.91
C THR A 655 -43.28 -71.83 42.16
N SER A 656 -43.46 -72.64 43.20
CA SER A 656 -42.68 -72.53 44.42
C SER A 656 -41.20 -72.76 44.12
N THR A 657 -40.30 -72.13 44.88
CA THR A 657 -38.86 -72.23 44.64
C THR A 657 -38.33 -73.66 44.80
N ASP A 658 -39.02 -74.51 45.57
CA ASP A 658 -38.74 -75.94 45.70
C ASP A 658 -39.35 -76.81 44.56
N GLN A 659 -40.02 -76.18 43.59
CA GLN A 659 -40.70 -76.75 42.43
C GLN A 659 -41.83 -77.74 42.75
N LYS A 660 -42.29 -77.83 43.99
CA LYS A 660 -43.33 -78.81 44.40
C LYS A 660 -44.75 -78.29 44.25
N THR A 661 -44.94 -76.97 44.25
CA THR A 661 -46.26 -76.35 44.18
C THR A 661 -46.34 -75.47 42.94
N VAL A 662 -47.21 -75.85 42.01
CA VAL A 662 -47.53 -75.04 40.83
C VAL A 662 -48.89 -74.42 41.04
N LEU A 663 -48.92 -73.09 41.06
CA LEU A 663 -50.14 -72.31 41.16
C LEU A 663 -50.62 -71.98 39.76
N LYS A 664 -51.92 -72.18 39.56
CA LYS A 664 -52.60 -71.84 38.32
C LYS A 664 -53.71 -70.83 38.57
N ASP A 665 -53.97 -70.01 37.57
CA ASP A 665 -54.92 -68.90 37.55
C ASP A 665 -54.72 -67.94 38.73
N THR A 666 -53.46 -67.58 38.98
CA THR A 666 -53.11 -66.74 40.15
C THR A 666 -52.62 -65.34 39.80
N LEU A 667 -52.00 -65.16 38.64
CA LEU A 667 -51.47 -63.87 38.21
C LEU A 667 -52.37 -63.24 37.14
N PHE A 668 -52.79 -62.01 37.41
CA PHE A 668 -53.72 -61.27 36.58
C PHE A 668 -53.16 -59.91 36.22
N PHE A 669 -53.50 -59.44 35.03
CA PHE A 669 -53.37 -58.04 34.65
C PHE A 669 -54.74 -57.37 34.64
N ARG A 670 -54.76 -56.09 34.99
CA ARG A 670 -55.93 -55.21 34.91
C ARG A 670 -55.53 -53.97 34.12
N GLU A 671 -56.30 -53.64 33.10
CA GLU A 671 -56.02 -52.50 32.20
C GLU A 671 -56.31 -51.13 32.84
N LYS A 672 -57.26 -51.07 33.78
CA LYS A 672 -57.63 -49.85 34.52
C LYS A 672 -58.24 -50.19 35.86
N ASP A 673 -58.20 -49.27 36.83
CA ASP A 673 -58.75 -49.55 38.15
C ASP A 673 -60.25 -49.90 38.11
N GLY A 674 -60.66 -50.90 38.89
CA GLY A 674 -62.02 -51.48 38.85
C GLY A 674 -62.38 -52.32 37.61
N GLY A 675 -61.48 -52.46 36.62
CA GLY A 675 -61.68 -53.28 35.40
C GLY A 675 -61.66 -54.80 35.62
N ALA A 676 -62.00 -55.55 34.57
CA ALA A 676 -61.93 -57.02 34.58
C ALA A 676 -60.47 -57.49 34.74
N LEU A 677 -60.28 -58.56 35.52
CA LEU A 677 -58.99 -59.21 35.70
C LEU A 677 -58.79 -60.25 34.60
N THR A 678 -57.72 -60.10 33.82
CA THR A 678 -57.36 -61.04 32.75
C THR A 678 -56.21 -61.93 33.20
N SER A 679 -56.41 -63.25 33.14
CA SER A 679 -55.37 -64.22 33.52
C SER A 679 -54.21 -64.18 32.51
N LEU A 680 -53.00 -64.02 33.02
CA LEU A 680 -51.78 -64.06 32.18
C LEU A 680 -51.38 -65.49 31.80
N GLU A 681 -51.98 -66.50 32.44
CA GLU A 681 -51.67 -67.92 32.23
C GLU A 681 -52.39 -68.53 31.00
N SER A 682 -53.29 -67.78 30.35
CA SER A 682 -54.13 -68.24 29.23
C SER A 682 -53.37 -68.60 27.95
N GLY A 683 -52.04 -68.44 27.93
CA GLY A 683 -51.16 -68.79 26.81
C GLY A 683 -51.14 -67.78 25.66
N ALA A 684 -51.95 -66.72 25.71
CA ALA A 684 -51.94 -65.63 24.75
C ALA A 684 -51.30 -64.37 25.36
N PRO A 685 -50.40 -63.65 24.65
CA PRO A 685 -49.90 -62.35 25.07
C PRO A 685 -51.04 -61.37 25.34
N GLN A 686 -51.01 -60.73 26.50
CA GLN A 686 -52.00 -59.72 26.88
C GLN A 686 -51.47 -58.34 26.57
N LEU A 687 -52.27 -57.52 25.89
CA LEU A 687 -51.99 -56.11 25.67
C LEU A 687 -52.07 -55.35 27.01
N VAL A 688 -51.01 -54.63 27.34
CA VAL A 688 -50.88 -53.93 28.62
C VAL A 688 -50.58 -52.45 28.49
N TYR A 689 -50.09 -52.01 27.33
CA TYR A 689 -49.88 -50.59 27.05
C TYR A 689 -49.94 -50.32 25.55
N GLU A 690 -50.49 -49.18 25.19
CA GLU A 690 -50.49 -48.66 23.82
C GLU A 690 -50.07 -47.20 23.85
N HIS A 691 -49.18 -46.85 22.93
CA HIS A 691 -48.66 -45.49 22.83
C HIS A 691 -48.81 -44.97 21.41
N THR A 692 -49.38 -43.78 21.26
CA THR A 692 -49.33 -43.05 19.99
C THR A 692 -48.02 -42.28 19.96
N SER A 693 -47.08 -42.75 19.15
CA SER A 693 -45.76 -42.12 19.02
C SER A 693 -45.86 -40.69 18.49
N GLN A 694 -45.10 -39.79 19.11
CA GLN A 694 -44.84 -38.44 18.61
C GLN A 694 -43.50 -38.35 17.85
N SER A 695 -42.74 -39.46 17.77
CA SER A 695 -41.43 -39.53 17.12
C SER A 695 -41.48 -39.20 15.62
N GLY A 696 -42.66 -39.20 14.99
CA GLY A 696 -42.89 -38.73 13.62
C GLY A 696 -42.48 -37.27 13.34
N LYS A 697 -42.00 -36.54 14.35
CA LYS A 697 -41.35 -35.22 14.23
C LYS A 697 -39.81 -35.27 14.33
N GLY A 698 -39.21 -36.46 14.32
CA GLY A 698 -37.77 -36.69 14.34
C GLY A 698 -37.11 -36.65 15.73
N VAL A 699 -37.88 -36.48 16.81
CA VAL A 699 -37.35 -36.38 18.18
C VAL A 699 -37.34 -37.76 18.84
N LEU A 700 -36.26 -38.11 19.56
CA LEU A 700 -36.22 -39.28 20.45
C LEU A 700 -37.30 -39.13 21.53
N GLU A 701 -38.23 -40.07 21.56
CA GLU A 701 -39.28 -40.13 22.56
C GLU A 701 -38.98 -41.24 23.58
N THR A 702 -38.86 -40.87 24.86
CA THR A 702 -38.72 -41.83 25.97
C THR A 702 -40.00 -41.90 26.77
N VAL A 703 -40.61 -43.09 26.82
CA VAL A 703 -41.89 -43.35 27.49
C VAL A 703 -41.68 -44.33 28.65
N LYS A 704 -42.38 -44.10 29.77
CA LYS A 704 -42.32 -44.93 30.98
C LYS A 704 -43.69 -45.53 31.34
N PRO A 705 -44.13 -46.62 30.68
CA PRO A 705 -45.50 -47.13 30.83
C PRO A 705 -45.92 -47.46 32.26
N THR A 706 -44.99 -47.99 33.07
CA THR A 706 -45.28 -48.53 34.41
C THR A 706 -45.27 -47.48 35.51
N SER A 707 -44.89 -46.22 35.23
CA SER A 707 -44.63 -45.22 36.28
C SER A 707 -45.84 -44.94 37.19
N ASN A 708 -47.05 -45.21 36.66
CA ASN A 708 -48.32 -44.98 37.36
C ASN A 708 -49.11 -46.28 37.61
N TRP A 709 -48.53 -47.46 37.34
CA TRP A 709 -49.23 -48.73 37.54
C TRP A 709 -49.39 -49.07 39.03
N ASN A 710 -50.46 -49.78 39.38
CA ASN A 710 -50.85 -50.14 40.76
C ASN A 710 -51.09 -48.95 41.71
N GLN A 711 -51.21 -47.71 41.20
CA GLN A 711 -51.59 -46.53 41.97
C GLN A 711 -53.09 -46.21 41.81
N PRO A 712 -53.76 -45.65 42.85
CA PRO A 712 -55.17 -45.25 42.77
C PRO A 712 -55.33 -43.96 41.96
N VAL A 713 -55.24 -44.09 40.64
CA VAL A 713 -55.50 -43.05 39.64
C VAL A 713 -56.61 -43.53 38.69
N ALA A 714 -57.31 -42.58 38.03
CA ALA A 714 -58.54 -42.85 37.28
C ALA A 714 -58.44 -43.95 36.19
N ASP A 715 -57.22 -44.24 35.71
CA ASP A 715 -56.92 -45.25 34.68
C ASP A 715 -55.88 -46.30 35.14
N GLY A 716 -55.73 -46.53 36.45
CA GLY A 716 -54.62 -47.31 37.02
C GLY A 716 -54.56 -48.78 36.58
N ALA A 717 -53.76 -49.07 35.55
CA ALA A 717 -53.42 -50.43 35.15
C ALA A 717 -52.49 -51.10 36.17
N GLY A 718 -52.44 -52.43 36.20
CA GLY A 718 -51.68 -53.10 37.24
C GLY A 718 -51.64 -54.62 37.17
N PHE A 719 -50.64 -55.20 37.83
CA PHE A 719 -50.54 -56.64 38.06
C PHE A 719 -51.01 -56.99 39.45
N TYR A 720 -51.80 -58.05 39.52
CA TYR A 720 -52.40 -58.51 40.75
C TYR A 720 -52.27 -60.02 40.92
N LEU A 721 -51.88 -60.42 42.11
CA LEU A 721 -51.91 -61.81 42.56
C LEU A 721 -53.23 -62.07 43.29
N LYS A 722 -53.97 -63.11 42.90
CA LYS A 722 -55.20 -63.52 43.57
C LYS A 722 -54.98 -64.78 44.41
N ASP A 723 -55.37 -64.76 45.68
CA ASP A 723 -55.37 -65.98 46.49
C ASP A 723 -56.53 -66.90 46.08
N THR A 724 -56.20 -67.99 45.39
CA THR A 724 -57.16 -69.04 44.98
C THR A 724 -57.44 -70.08 46.08
N GLY A 725 -56.91 -69.88 47.29
CA GLY A 725 -56.98 -70.80 48.42
C GLY A 725 -56.05 -72.00 48.32
N LYS A 726 -55.17 -72.02 47.29
CA LYS A 726 -54.13 -73.04 47.04
C LYS A 726 -52.72 -72.57 47.43
N LEU A 727 -52.55 -71.31 47.83
CA LEU A 727 -51.28 -70.75 48.30
C LEU A 727 -50.82 -71.46 49.58
N LYS A 728 -49.55 -71.88 49.62
CA LYS A 728 -48.86 -72.41 50.81
C LYS A 728 -47.67 -71.52 51.15
N GLU A 729 -47.24 -71.54 52.41
CA GLU A 729 -46.05 -70.80 52.85
C GLU A 729 -44.81 -71.22 52.06
N GLY A 730 -44.10 -70.23 51.52
CA GLY A 730 -42.93 -70.42 50.66
C GLY A 730 -42.77 -69.29 49.65
N ASP A 731 -41.60 -69.24 49.02
CA ASP A 731 -41.30 -68.31 47.94
C ASP A 731 -41.80 -68.88 46.60
N TYR A 732 -42.29 -68.01 45.72
CA TYR A 732 -42.78 -68.39 44.39
C TYR A 732 -42.18 -67.47 43.34
N ALA A 733 -41.87 -68.03 42.17
CA ALA A 733 -41.33 -67.30 41.04
C ALA A 733 -42.05 -67.69 39.74
N THR A 734 -41.98 -66.78 38.77
CA THR A 734 -42.54 -66.95 37.42
C THR A 734 -41.69 -66.17 36.43
N VAL A 735 -41.87 -66.42 35.14
CA VAL A 735 -41.22 -65.67 34.06
C VAL A 735 -42.29 -64.93 33.26
N LEU A 736 -42.10 -63.61 33.14
CA LEU A 736 -42.91 -62.77 32.27
C LEU A 736 -42.10 -62.40 31.03
N THR A 737 -42.67 -62.68 29.85
CA THR A 737 -42.10 -62.25 28.58
C THR A 737 -42.83 -61.00 28.12
N TRP A 738 -42.07 -59.94 27.92
CA TRP A 738 -42.55 -58.67 27.39
C TRP A 738 -42.24 -58.58 25.90
N THR A 739 -43.24 -58.25 25.09
CA THR A 739 -43.06 -58.09 23.65
C THR A 739 -43.49 -56.69 23.25
N LEU A 740 -42.54 -55.93 22.71
CA LEU A 740 -42.75 -54.62 22.11
C LEU A 740 -42.96 -54.78 20.60
N THR A 741 -44.07 -54.28 20.09
CA THR A 741 -44.40 -54.36 18.66
C THR A 741 -44.59 -52.96 18.09
N ALA A 742 -43.83 -52.66 17.04
CA ALA A 742 -44.03 -51.46 16.21
C ALA A 742 -45.26 -51.66 15.30
N GLY A 743 -46.20 -50.72 15.28
CA GLY A 743 -47.35 -50.79 14.40
C GLY A 743 -48.58 -50.04 14.91
N PRO A 744 -49.66 -49.97 14.10
CA PRO A 744 -50.90 -49.29 14.50
C PRO A 744 -51.51 -49.95 15.74
N LYS A 745 -52.31 -49.15 16.46
CA LYS A 745 -53.12 -49.58 17.61
C LYS A 745 -53.88 -50.86 17.26
N ILE A 746 -53.80 -51.90 18.11
CA ILE A 746 -54.39 -53.22 17.82
C ILE A 746 -55.85 -53.26 18.25
#